data_AF-A0A5C4SNA1-F1
#
_entry.id   AF-A0A5C4SNA1-F1
#
_cell.length_a   1.000
_cell.length_b   1.000
_cell.length_c   1.000
_cell.angle_alpha   90.00
_cell.angle_beta   90.00
_cell.angle_gamma   90.00
#
_symmetry.space_group_name_H-M   'P 1'
#
loop_
_entity.id
_entity.type
_entity.pdbx_description
1 polymer ?
#
loop_
_entity_poly.entity_id
_entity_poly.type
_entity_poly.pdbx_seq_one_letter_code
_entity_poly.pdbx_strand_id
1 'polypeptide(L)'
;MKLDVESLIENYFDGVSYDEMFHENKQVKTTWKNLYDTLKTLGRDELISRQKEIDWNLAENGITYNVYNDPKGLNRPWSLNLVPFIMHKNEWNDVEKGLQQRATLLDLVVKDVYGNRELLKNGIIPHEVIFGHRGFLRQCDGIQLNTEKYLSVYAADLSRGPDGRMWVVNDRAQAPSGMGYSLENRTISSRVLPHVYRSIHVGDQDRFFNDFNQLLIQSAPAKTLNPTVVVLTPGPHNETYFEHAYLASYYGFPLVRGSDLVVRDGKLWMKSLKALKQVDVVYRRVDDVFVDPLELREDSYLGVAGLLDVVRRRNVSIINPVGVGIIENSGLIPFMPAVAKYFLDEKLILPQIATWWCGQKKELDHVMSDISKLVIKRIDKSNRESIVFAEFLNTQELEKLKNKIKSRPYLYVAQEKIKFSTVPNFVNGKLEPRNMVCRAFTIANTEGYSVMSGGLVRVSSTKETVRVSNQRGGTSKDFCIIDENASKIKAPRVETNVTPVATGLNDLPSLTAENLYWAGRYIGRALVTSRHLRMVLNQMINNEEDIDLETNTKLSILLRSVTQLTNTYPGFVGDKGKPSISNIREELIAVIVDKNKVGSLAHTLSMFSNSYYSIRNLWSTDMWRVFESIHQIWDPVINADEESVSYKALIKVLDQLITRLIAFMGLIEESILVDQGLLLYFIGLNLERVILNVSNFQSMLTVVTDDYIEYEILEAMLHSHESLNIYRYSYRSYINISSVISLILLDTKYARSLTYLVNRVRKDIIHLPHSKVKGALQDYEKPIFEAFSKLRLASVANLVSVSEENMYLRENLNNLLSELNALLYKTSKTISDTYFNHVNDQSQLTRQQFS
;
A
#
# COMPACT_ATOMS: atom_id res chain seq x y z
N MET A 1 18.96 -4.20 -42.71
CA MET A 1 19.96 -5.07 -42.05
C MET A 1 19.19 -6.30 -41.58
N LYS A 2 19.38 -7.48 -42.20
CA LYS A 2 18.69 -8.71 -41.79
C LYS A 2 19.24 -9.09 -40.42
N LEU A 3 18.44 -8.86 -39.37
CA LEU A 3 18.78 -9.22 -37.98
C LEU A 3 19.04 -10.72 -37.90
N ASP A 4 20.16 -11.08 -37.30
CA ASP A 4 20.53 -12.47 -37.02
C ASP A 4 19.54 -13.05 -35.99
N VAL A 5 18.58 -13.81 -36.49
CA VAL A 5 17.49 -14.42 -35.73
C VAL A 5 18.00 -15.48 -34.75
N GLU A 6 19.19 -16.05 -34.97
CA GLU A 6 19.80 -17.03 -34.07
C GLU A 6 20.27 -16.39 -32.75
N SER A 7 20.53 -15.07 -32.76
CA SER A 7 20.99 -14.34 -31.56
C SER A 7 19.96 -14.25 -30.41
N LEU A 8 18.65 -14.40 -30.70
CA LEU A 8 17.58 -14.32 -29.70
C LEU A 8 17.51 -15.54 -28.78
N ILE A 9 17.91 -16.72 -29.27
CA ILE A 9 17.84 -18.00 -28.56
C ILE A 9 19.24 -18.59 -28.29
N GLU A 10 20.26 -17.76 -28.41
CA GLU A 10 21.65 -18.14 -28.12
C GLU A 10 21.74 -18.67 -26.68
N ASN A 11 22.27 -19.89 -26.51
CA ASN A 11 22.40 -20.59 -25.22
C ASN A 11 21.08 -20.87 -24.49
N TYR A 12 19.93 -20.78 -25.18
CA TYR A 12 18.61 -21.07 -24.59
C TYR A 12 18.54 -22.50 -24.06
N PHE A 13 19.08 -23.48 -24.81
CA PHE A 13 18.90 -24.90 -24.52
C PHE A 13 19.81 -25.47 -23.41
N ASP A 14 20.78 -24.70 -22.90
CA ASP A 14 21.75 -25.22 -21.93
C ASP A 14 21.06 -25.53 -20.60
N GLY A 15 21.06 -26.81 -20.20
CA GLY A 15 20.45 -27.25 -18.93
C GLY A 15 18.91 -27.33 -18.95
N VAL A 16 18.28 -27.20 -20.12
CA VAL A 16 16.82 -27.32 -20.29
C VAL A 16 16.45 -28.76 -20.56
N SER A 17 15.69 -29.37 -19.66
CA SER A 17 15.13 -30.71 -19.89
C SER A 17 13.72 -30.66 -20.49
N TYR A 18 12.90 -29.68 -20.10
CA TYR A 18 11.51 -29.59 -20.51
C TYR A 18 11.06 -28.12 -20.58
N ASP A 19 10.51 -27.69 -21.71
CA ASP A 19 10.21 -26.28 -22.00
C ASP A 19 8.79 -26.09 -22.55
N GLU A 20 8.18 -24.94 -22.28
CA GLU A 20 6.84 -24.60 -22.76
C GLU A 20 6.83 -24.27 -24.26
N MET A 21 7.86 -23.58 -24.78
CA MET A 21 7.93 -23.10 -26.16
C MET A 21 8.55 -24.11 -27.12
N PHE A 22 9.54 -24.88 -26.68
CA PHE A 22 10.27 -25.83 -27.52
C PHE A 22 9.97 -27.30 -27.16
N HIS A 23 9.98 -28.15 -28.19
CA HIS A 23 10.11 -29.60 -28.05
C HIS A 23 11.56 -29.99 -27.73
N GLU A 24 11.79 -31.21 -27.27
CA GLU A 24 13.14 -31.76 -27.00
C GLU A 24 14.03 -31.74 -28.25
N ASN A 25 13.44 -31.88 -29.44
CA ASN A 25 14.14 -31.76 -30.73
C ASN A 25 14.47 -30.30 -31.13
N LYS A 26 14.30 -29.34 -30.22
CA LYS A 26 14.52 -27.89 -30.41
C LYS A 26 13.58 -27.21 -31.43
N GLN A 27 12.55 -27.90 -31.91
CA GLN A 27 11.51 -27.28 -32.73
C GLN A 27 10.48 -26.57 -31.85
N VAL A 28 9.90 -25.49 -32.36
CA VAL A 28 8.87 -24.70 -31.66
C VAL A 28 7.55 -25.47 -31.67
N LYS A 29 6.89 -25.54 -30.52
CA LYS A 29 5.57 -26.18 -30.41
C LYS A 29 4.51 -25.41 -31.20
N THR A 30 3.53 -26.09 -31.78
CA THR A 30 2.47 -25.49 -32.61
C THR A 30 1.77 -24.33 -31.92
N THR A 31 1.40 -24.49 -30.64
CA THR A 31 0.77 -23.46 -29.80
C THR A 31 1.59 -22.17 -29.71
N TRP A 32 2.92 -22.28 -29.74
CA TRP A 32 3.86 -21.16 -29.59
C TRP A 32 4.37 -20.58 -30.91
N LYS A 33 4.13 -21.26 -32.04
CA LYS A 33 4.69 -20.90 -33.34
C LYS A 33 4.34 -19.48 -33.75
N ASN A 34 3.07 -19.09 -33.67
CA ASN A 34 2.62 -17.75 -34.05
C ASN A 34 3.24 -16.64 -33.18
N LEU A 35 3.29 -16.85 -31.86
CA LEU A 35 3.94 -15.92 -30.94
C LEU A 35 5.44 -15.80 -31.27
N TYR A 36 6.13 -16.92 -31.44
CA TYR A 36 7.56 -16.96 -31.74
C TYR A 36 7.90 -16.27 -33.07
N ASP A 37 7.12 -16.55 -34.13
CA ASP A 37 7.31 -15.90 -35.44
C ASP A 37 7.05 -14.39 -35.36
N THR A 38 6.05 -13.97 -34.58
CA THR A 38 5.78 -12.53 -34.34
C THR A 38 6.94 -11.86 -33.60
N LEU A 39 7.48 -12.49 -32.55
CA LEU A 39 8.63 -11.98 -31.81
C LEU A 39 9.88 -11.86 -32.70
N LYS A 40 10.09 -12.83 -33.61
CA LYS A 40 11.16 -12.77 -34.61
C LYS A 40 10.99 -11.60 -35.58
N THR A 41 9.77 -11.35 -36.04
CA THR A 41 9.48 -10.25 -36.97
C THR A 41 9.72 -8.88 -36.32
N LEU A 42 9.42 -8.72 -35.03
CA LEU A 42 9.73 -7.49 -34.29
C LEU A 42 11.24 -7.25 -34.17
N GLY A 43 12.01 -8.31 -33.91
CA GLY A 43 13.46 -8.22 -33.77
C GLY A 43 13.91 -7.67 -32.41
N ARG A 44 15.21 -7.82 -32.11
CA ARG A 44 15.79 -7.55 -30.78
C ARG A 44 15.58 -6.12 -30.29
N ASP A 45 15.85 -5.13 -31.12
CA ASP A 45 15.84 -3.72 -30.70
C ASP A 45 14.43 -3.25 -30.35
N GLU A 46 13.43 -3.67 -31.14
CA GLU A 46 12.02 -3.38 -30.86
C GLU A 46 11.57 -4.06 -29.56
N LEU A 47 11.96 -5.32 -29.33
CA LEU A 47 11.65 -6.02 -28.07
C LEU A 47 12.26 -5.31 -26.84
N ILE A 48 13.49 -4.81 -26.96
CA ILE A 48 14.12 -4.00 -25.89
C ILE A 48 13.31 -2.71 -25.66
N SER A 49 12.90 -2.04 -26.74
CA SER A 49 12.07 -0.82 -26.66
C SER A 49 10.73 -1.10 -25.96
N ARG A 50 10.04 -2.16 -26.36
CA ARG A 50 8.75 -2.58 -25.77
C ARG A 50 8.87 -3.03 -24.32
N GLN A 51 9.95 -3.72 -23.95
CA GLN A 51 10.20 -4.06 -22.55
C GLN A 51 10.40 -2.80 -21.70
N LYS A 52 11.15 -1.81 -22.19
CA LYS A 52 11.29 -0.51 -21.51
C LYS A 52 9.95 0.23 -21.40
N GLU A 53 9.10 0.12 -22.41
CA GLU A 53 7.75 0.69 -22.36
C GLU A 53 6.88 0.01 -21.29
N ILE A 54 6.96 -1.32 -21.15
CA ILE A 54 6.32 -2.05 -20.05
C ILE A 54 6.85 -1.58 -18.69
N ASP A 55 8.17 -1.54 -18.52
CA ASP A 55 8.81 -1.12 -17.27
C ASP A 55 8.42 0.32 -16.89
N TRP A 56 8.33 1.21 -17.89
CA TRP A 56 7.82 2.56 -17.72
C TRP A 56 6.36 2.54 -17.26
N ASN A 57 5.44 1.89 -17.98
CA ASN A 57 4.02 1.81 -17.58
C ASN A 57 3.84 1.22 -16.16
N LEU A 58 4.66 0.24 -15.77
CA LEU A 58 4.62 -0.34 -14.42
C LEU A 58 4.99 0.68 -13.33
N ALA A 59 6.06 1.46 -13.57
CA ALA A 59 6.47 2.54 -12.68
C ALA A 59 5.41 3.65 -12.63
N GLU A 60 4.83 3.98 -13.78
CA GLU A 60 3.80 5.01 -13.93
C GLU A 60 2.50 4.67 -13.19
N ASN A 61 2.07 3.40 -13.24
CA ASN A 61 0.91 2.92 -12.50
C ASN A 61 1.24 2.59 -11.02
N GLY A 62 2.52 2.71 -10.64
CA GLY A 62 3.06 2.45 -9.31
C GLY A 62 2.80 1.05 -8.80
N ILE A 63 2.89 0.06 -9.68
CA ILE A 63 2.65 -1.33 -9.32
C ILE A 63 3.85 -1.81 -8.51
N THR A 64 3.64 -2.10 -7.23
CA THR A 64 4.70 -2.50 -6.30
C THR A 64 4.42 -3.86 -5.67
N TYR A 65 5.49 -4.49 -5.20
CA TYR A 65 5.44 -5.63 -4.30
C TYR A 65 6.40 -5.39 -3.13
N ASN A 66 5.85 -5.29 -1.92
CA ASN A 66 6.65 -4.85 -0.78
C ASN A 66 7.44 -6.03 -0.21
N VAL A 67 8.76 -5.90 -0.18
CA VAL A 67 9.66 -6.93 0.35
C VAL A 67 9.98 -6.58 1.80
N TYR A 68 9.58 -7.44 2.73
CA TYR A 68 9.87 -7.23 4.15
C TYR A 68 11.40 -7.15 4.39
N ASN A 69 11.84 -6.11 5.10
CA ASN A 69 13.24 -5.84 5.47
C ASN A 69 14.20 -5.62 4.28
N ASP A 70 13.72 -5.10 3.14
CA ASP A 70 14.61 -4.73 2.03
C ASP A 70 15.40 -3.44 2.37
N PRO A 71 16.75 -3.46 2.35
CA PRO A 71 17.56 -2.26 2.57
C PRO A 71 17.35 -1.16 1.51
N LYS A 72 16.73 -1.48 0.36
CA LYS A 72 16.39 -0.51 -0.70
C LYS A 72 15.01 0.15 -0.51
N GLY A 73 14.33 -0.10 0.60
CA GLY A 73 13.06 0.53 0.95
C GLY A 73 11.82 -0.36 0.77
N LEU A 74 10.66 0.15 1.17
CA LEU A 74 9.42 -0.62 1.27
C LEU A 74 8.84 -1.05 -0.09
N ASN A 75 9.16 -0.37 -1.19
CA ASN A 75 8.44 -0.48 -2.46
C ASN A 75 9.36 -0.91 -3.60
N ARG A 76 9.47 -2.23 -3.84
CA ARG A 76 10.12 -2.71 -5.06
C ARG A 76 9.11 -2.64 -6.21
N PRO A 77 9.48 -2.05 -7.36
CA PRO A 77 8.63 -2.09 -8.55
C PRO A 77 8.35 -3.54 -8.95
N TRP A 78 7.09 -3.81 -9.28
CA TRP A 78 6.70 -5.06 -9.94
C TRP A 78 7.43 -5.17 -11.27
N SER A 79 7.83 -6.38 -11.66
CA SER A 79 8.49 -6.62 -12.95
C SER A 79 7.63 -7.54 -13.78
N LEU A 80 7.33 -7.11 -15.01
CA LEU A 80 6.53 -7.85 -15.98
C LEU A 80 7.38 -8.13 -17.21
N ASN A 81 7.50 -9.40 -17.56
CA ASN A 81 8.21 -9.79 -18.76
C ASN A 81 7.30 -9.67 -19.98
N LEU A 82 7.87 -9.15 -21.06
CA LEU A 82 7.20 -8.93 -22.32
C LEU A 82 6.63 -10.21 -22.95
N VAL A 83 7.29 -11.36 -22.77
CA VAL A 83 6.84 -12.63 -23.36
C VAL A 83 5.77 -13.26 -22.47
N PRO A 84 4.51 -13.37 -22.92
CA PRO A 84 3.44 -13.98 -22.14
C PRO A 84 3.63 -15.49 -22.01
N PHE A 85 2.99 -16.08 -21.01
CA PHE A 85 2.77 -17.52 -20.95
C PHE A 85 1.44 -17.83 -21.63
N ILE A 86 1.46 -18.72 -22.63
CA ILE A 86 0.27 -19.08 -23.40
C ILE A 86 -0.11 -20.54 -23.17
N MET A 87 -1.41 -20.82 -23.15
CA MET A 87 -1.96 -22.18 -23.07
C MET A 87 -3.17 -22.30 -23.99
N HIS A 88 -3.27 -23.41 -24.72
CA HIS A 88 -4.40 -23.65 -25.63
C HIS A 88 -5.69 -23.96 -24.85
N LYS A 89 -6.84 -23.44 -25.30
CA LYS A 89 -8.15 -23.64 -24.63
C LYS A 89 -8.50 -25.10 -24.36
N ASN A 90 -8.21 -26.01 -25.29
CA ASN A 90 -8.43 -27.45 -25.08
C ASN A 90 -7.69 -28.01 -23.86
N GLU A 91 -6.43 -27.60 -23.68
CA GLU A 91 -5.65 -28.02 -22.52
C GLU A 91 -6.17 -27.35 -21.25
N TRP A 92 -6.50 -26.06 -21.35
CA TRP A 92 -7.08 -25.30 -20.25
C TRP A 92 -8.40 -25.89 -19.76
N ASN A 93 -9.24 -26.44 -20.64
CA ASN A 93 -10.53 -27.03 -20.24
C ASN A 93 -10.37 -28.18 -19.24
N ASP A 94 -9.30 -28.97 -19.34
CA ASP A 94 -9.02 -30.04 -18.38
C ASP A 94 -8.49 -29.49 -17.06
N VAL A 95 -7.66 -28.44 -17.14
CA VAL A 95 -7.19 -27.70 -15.95
C VAL A 95 -8.35 -27.04 -15.21
N GLU A 96 -9.25 -26.38 -15.95
CA GLU A 96 -10.46 -25.72 -15.46
C GLU A 96 -11.37 -26.70 -14.70
N LYS A 97 -11.69 -27.85 -15.31
CA LYS A 97 -12.47 -28.92 -14.64
C LYS A 97 -11.79 -29.41 -13.37
N GLY A 98 -10.48 -29.61 -13.41
CA GLY A 98 -9.72 -30.08 -12.24
C GLY A 98 -9.63 -29.05 -11.13
N LEU A 99 -9.56 -27.76 -11.45
CA LEU A 99 -9.63 -26.67 -10.48
C LEU A 99 -11.02 -26.58 -9.83
N GLN A 100 -12.09 -26.76 -10.59
CA GLN A 100 -13.46 -26.81 -10.08
C GLN A 100 -13.67 -28.00 -9.13
N GLN A 101 -13.21 -29.19 -9.53
CA GLN A 101 -13.24 -30.39 -8.68
C GLN A 101 -12.46 -30.14 -7.38
N ARG A 102 -11.26 -29.57 -7.48
CA ARG A 102 -10.39 -29.34 -6.32
C ARG A 102 -10.95 -28.30 -5.36
N ALA A 103 -11.50 -27.19 -5.87
CA ALA A 103 -12.18 -26.18 -5.05
C ALA A 103 -13.38 -26.78 -4.32
N THR A 104 -14.21 -27.56 -5.01
CA THR A 104 -15.35 -28.28 -4.43
C THR A 104 -14.92 -29.26 -3.35
N LEU A 105 -13.86 -30.03 -3.61
CA LEU A 105 -13.34 -31.00 -2.65
C LEU A 105 -12.82 -30.32 -1.37
N LEU A 106 -12.05 -29.24 -1.51
CA LEU A 106 -11.50 -28.50 -0.38
C LEU A 106 -12.57 -27.74 0.41
N ASP A 107 -13.64 -27.26 -0.24
CA ASP A 107 -14.82 -26.71 0.41
C ASP A 107 -15.48 -27.74 1.35
N LEU A 108 -15.67 -28.98 0.87
CA LEU A 108 -16.19 -30.08 1.67
C LEU A 108 -15.26 -30.45 2.83
N VAL A 109 -13.94 -30.42 2.62
CA VAL A 109 -12.95 -30.66 3.69
C VAL A 109 -13.06 -29.61 4.79
N VAL A 110 -13.12 -28.31 4.46
CA VAL A 110 -13.28 -27.24 5.47
C VAL A 110 -14.58 -27.45 6.25
N LYS A 111 -15.69 -27.71 5.54
CA LYS A 111 -17.01 -27.91 6.14
C LYS A 111 -17.03 -29.12 7.08
N ASP A 112 -16.33 -30.20 6.72
CA ASP A 112 -16.22 -31.38 7.57
C ASP A 112 -15.35 -31.14 8.81
N VAL A 113 -14.18 -30.52 8.64
CA VAL A 113 -13.20 -30.27 9.71
C VAL A 113 -13.77 -29.41 10.85
N TYR A 114 -14.59 -28.40 10.52
CA TYR A 114 -15.27 -27.54 11.50
C TYR A 114 -16.71 -27.99 11.82
N GLY A 115 -17.13 -29.15 11.30
CA GLY A 115 -18.48 -29.69 11.44
C GLY A 115 -18.48 -31.13 11.94
N ASN A 116 -18.97 -32.05 11.11
CA ASN A 116 -19.22 -33.45 11.50
C ASN A 116 -17.94 -34.27 11.69
N ARG A 117 -16.83 -33.88 11.05
CA ARG A 117 -15.50 -34.53 11.11
C ARG A 117 -15.52 -36.00 10.71
N GLU A 118 -16.28 -36.34 9.67
CA GLU A 118 -16.37 -37.68 9.11
C GLU A 118 -15.01 -38.18 8.61
N LEU A 119 -14.19 -37.31 8.01
CA LEU A 119 -12.85 -37.69 7.55
C LEU A 119 -11.95 -38.19 8.70
N LEU A 120 -12.11 -37.59 9.89
CA LEU A 120 -11.37 -38.00 11.09
C LEU A 120 -12.00 -39.25 11.73
N LYS A 121 -13.33 -39.26 11.89
CA LYS A 121 -14.08 -40.38 12.48
C LYS A 121 -13.90 -41.69 11.72
N ASN A 122 -13.85 -41.62 10.39
CA ASN A 122 -13.67 -42.78 9.51
C ASN A 122 -12.20 -43.12 9.25
N GLY A 123 -11.25 -42.40 9.88
CA GLY A 123 -9.82 -42.67 9.76
C GLY A 123 -9.22 -42.38 8.37
N ILE A 124 -9.89 -41.55 7.55
CA ILE A 124 -9.39 -41.15 6.22
C ILE A 124 -8.24 -40.16 6.36
N ILE A 125 -8.36 -39.24 7.31
CA ILE A 125 -7.30 -38.30 7.69
C ILE A 125 -6.93 -38.53 9.16
N PRO A 126 -5.62 -38.63 9.48
CA PRO A 126 -5.16 -38.71 10.87
C PRO A 126 -5.48 -37.43 11.66
N HIS A 127 -5.85 -37.58 12.93
CA HIS A 127 -6.21 -36.48 13.83
C HIS A 127 -5.11 -35.43 13.95
N GLU A 128 -3.84 -35.86 13.97
CA GLU A 128 -2.67 -35.01 14.15
C GLU A 128 -2.44 -34.05 12.98
N VAL A 129 -2.89 -34.42 11.76
CA VAL A 129 -2.80 -33.55 10.58
C VAL A 129 -3.66 -32.30 10.77
N ILE A 130 -4.80 -32.42 11.45
CA ILE A 130 -5.72 -31.31 11.71
C ILE A 130 -5.43 -30.66 13.07
N PHE A 131 -5.58 -31.41 14.16
CA PHE A 131 -5.51 -30.87 15.53
C PHE A 131 -4.08 -30.51 15.98
N GLY A 132 -3.06 -31.10 15.34
CA GLY A 132 -1.66 -30.73 15.56
C GLY A 132 -1.23 -29.49 14.75
N HIS A 133 -2.04 -29.03 13.81
CA HIS A 133 -1.73 -27.91 12.93
C HIS A 133 -2.25 -26.59 13.49
N ARG A 134 -1.38 -25.59 13.59
CA ARG A 134 -1.72 -24.26 14.17
C ARG A 134 -2.78 -23.47 13.41
N GLY A 135 -2.99 -23.80 12.13
CA GLY A 135 -4.05 -23.21 11.31
C GLY A 135 -5.45 -23.74 11.61
N PHE A 136 -5.60 -24.79 12.44
CA PHE A 136 -6.92 -25.21 12.91
C PHE A 136 -7.33 -24.33 14.08
N LEU A 137 -8.34 -23.48 13.86
CA LEU A 137 -8.79 -22.51 14.86
C LEU A 137 -10.00 -23.07 15.60
N ARG A 138 -9.79 -23.55 16.83
CA ARG A 138 -10.86 -24.14 17.66
C ARG A 138 -12.05 -23.20 17.86
N GLN A 139 -11.78 -21.90 17.88
CA GLN A 139 -12.78 -20.84 18.00
C GLN A 139 -13.76 -20.84 16.82
N CYS A 140 -13.35 -21.35 15.65
CA CYS A 140 -14.20 -21.45 14.46
C CYS A 140 -15.08 -22.71 14.43
N ASP A 141 -14.99 -23.56 15.44
CA ASP A 141 -15.74 -24.81 15.46
C ASP A 141 -17.25 -24.61 15.56
N GLY A 142 -18.01 -25.29 14.70
CA GLY A 142 -19.47 -25.21 14.68
C GLY A 142 -20.06 -23.87 14.24
N ILE A 143 -19.24 -22.91 13.79
CA ILE A 143 -19.75 -21.64 13.26
C ILE A 143 -20.54 -21.91 11.99
N GLN A 144 -21.81 -21.49 11.99
CA GLN A 144 -22.65 -21.60 10.81
C GLN A 144 -22.59 -20.31 9.98
N LEU A 145 -22.01 -20.40 8.78
CA LEU A 145 -21.83 -19.27 7.87
C LEU A 145 -23.12 -18.89 7.11
N ASN A 146 -23.13 -17.68 6.55
CA ASN A 146 -24.20 -17.18 5.67
C ASN A 146 -24.05 -17.63 4.21
N THR A 147 -22.84 -18.00 3.81
CA THR A 147 -22.54 -18.46 2.45
C THR A 147 -22.74 -19.96 2.35
N GLU A 148 -23.28 -20.43 1.22
CA GLU A 148 -23.43 -21.87 0.98
C GLU A 148 -22.08 -22.58 0.86
N LYS A 149 -21.13 -21.93 0.18
CA LYS A 149 -19.74 -22.35 0.05
C LYS A 149 -18.89 -21.69 1.13
N TYR A 150 -18.14 -22.50 1.86
CA TYR A 150 -17.20 -22.06 2.90
C TYR A 150 -15.91 -21.56 2.25
N LEU A 151 -15.48 -22.18 1.15
CA LEU A 151 -14.34 -21.75 0.36
C LEU A 151 -14.82 -20.90 -0.83
N SER A 152 -14.98 -19.60 -0.61
CA SER A 152 -15.54 -18.69 -1.64
C SER A 152 -14.53 -18.30 -2.71
N VAL A 153 -13.25 -18.13 -2.34
CA VAL A 153 -12.16 -17.80 -3.27
C VAL A 153 -11.03 -18.81 -3.07
N TYR A 154 -10.67 -19.55 -4.10
CA TYR A 154 -9.58 -20.52 -4.03
C TYR A 154 -8.58 -20.27 -5.14
N ALA A 155 -7.29 -20.47 -4.86
CA ALA A 155 -6.27 -20.46 -5.89
C ALA A 155 -5.34 -21.66 -5.78
N ALA A 156 -4.88 -22.14 -6.92
CA ALA A 156 -3.90 -23.21 -7.02
C ALA A 156 -2.63 -22.69 -7.68
N ASP A 157 -1.49 -22.94 -7.05
CA ASP A 157 -0.17 -22.81 -7.69
C ASP A 157 0.05 -24.08 -8.54
N LEU A 158 0.19 -23.94 -9.85
CA LEU A 158 0.35 -24.98 -10.84
C LEU A 158 1.70 -24.87 -11.58
N SER A 159 2.26 -26.01 -11.96
CA SER A 159 3.43 -26.11 -12.84
C SER A 159 3.32 -27.35 -13.72
N ARG A 160 3.85 -27.29 -14.95
CA ARG A 160 3.79 -28.44 -15.86
C ARG A 160 4.87 -29.46 -15.50
N GLY A 161 4.43 -30.69 -15.25
CA GLY A 161 5.31 -31.82 -14.93
C GLY A 161 5.98 -32.42 -16.18
N PRO A 162 6.92 -33.37 -16.00
CA PRO A 162 7.60 -34.04 -17.10
C PRO A 162 6.68 -34.93 -17.95
N ASP A 163 5.50 -35.28 -17.44
CA ASP A 163 4.44 -36.00 -18.16
C ASP A 163 3.55 -35.09 -19.03
N GLY A 164 3.87 -33.79 -19.09
CA GLY A 164 3.17 -32.79 -19.86
C GLY A 164 1.86 -32.29 -19.28
N ARG A 165 1.40 -32.83 -18.15
CA ARG A 165 0.19 -32.36 -17.46
C ARG A 165 0.51 -31.19 -16.53
N MET A 166 -0.52 -30.42 -16.16
CA MET A 166 -0.41 -29.41 -15.11
C MET A 166 -0.59 -30.06 -13.74
N TRP A 167 0.35 -29.82 -12.82
CA TRP A 167 0.35 -30.39 -11.47
C TRP A 167 0.05 -29.31 -10.45
N VAL A 168 -0.73 -29.66 -9.42
CA VAL A 168 -0.92 -28.80 -8.26
C VAL A 168 0.31 -28.86 -7.36
N VAL A 169 0.94 -27.69 -7.18
CA VAL A 169 2.13 -27.49 -6.34
C VAL A 169 1.73 -27.02 -4.95
N ASN A 170 0.81 -26.06 -4.83
CA ASN A 170 0.27 -25.60 -3.55
C ASN A 170 -1.17 -25.11 -3.69
N ASP A 171 -1.95 -25.31 -2.63
CA ASP A 171 -3.28 -24.74 -2.43
C ASP A 171 -3.19 -23.39 -1.69
N ARG A 172 -4.05 -22.44 -2.06
CA ARG A 172 -4.19 -21.12 -1.44
C ARG A 172 -5.65 -20.82 -1.17
N ALA A 173 -5.99 -20.60 0.08
CA ALA A 173 -7.38 -20.51 0.54
C ALA A 173 -7.62 -19.41 1.58
N GLN A 174 -6.59 -18.91 2.25
CA GLN A 174 -6.80 -17.91 3.30
C GLN A 174 -7.14 -16.53 2.70
N ALA A 175 -6.16 -15.91 2.04
CA ALA A 175 -6.29 -14.65 1.32
C ALA A 175 -5.47 -14.72 0.01
N PRO A 176 -5.87 -15.57 -0.96
CA PRO A 176 -5.08 -15.77 -2.18
C PRO A 176 -4.89 -14.44 -2.92
N SER A 177 -3.63 -14.08 -3.19
CA SER A 177 -3.26 -12.87 -3.94
C SER A 177 -2.83 -13.19 -5.37
N GLY A 178 -3.01 -12.22 -6.27
CA GLY A 178 -2.52 -12.22 -7.65
C GLY A 178 -3.57 -11.88 -8.72
N MET A 179 -4.85 -11.77 -8.36
CA MET A 179 -5.93 -11.43 -9.31
C MET A 179 -5.77 -10.00 -9.87
N GLY A 180 -5.47 -9.03 -8.99
CA GLY A 180 -5.27 -7.64 -9.40
C GLY A 180 -3.99 -7.49 -10.23
N TYR A 181 -2.92 -8.19 -9.87
CA TYR A 181 -1.70 -8.23 -10.68
C TYR A 181 -1.94 -8.87 -12.06
N SER A 182 -2.74 -9.94 -12.14
CA SER A 182 -3.09 -10.58 -13.42
C SER A 182 -3.85 -9.63 -14.35
N LEU A 183 -4.86 -8.94 -13.81
CA LEU A 183 -5.66 -7.95 -14.55
C LEU A 183 -4.78 -6.80 -15.08
N GLU A 184 -3.88 -6.30 -14.24
CA GLU A 184 -2.99 -5.19 -14.60
C GLU A 184 -1.92 -5.63 -15.61
N ASN A 185 -1.36 -6.84 -15.46
CA ASN A 185 -0.42 -7.41 -16.43
C ASN A 185 -1.05 -7.50 -17.84
N ARG A 186 -2.30 -7.98 -17.92
CA ARG A 186 -3.07 -8.06 -19.17
C ARG A 186 -3.31 -6.67 -19.76
N THR A 187 -3.69 -5.71 -18.93
CA THR A 187 -3.96 -4.33 -19.35
C THR A 187 -2.72 -3.66 -19.95
N ILE A 188 -1.57 -3.77 -19.28
CA ILE A 188 -0.31 -3.18 -19.77
C ILE A 188 0.19 -3.92 -21.02
N SER A 189 0.22 -5.25 -20.98
CA SER A 189 0.81 -6.05 -22.06
C SER A 189 0.00 -5.95 -23.35
N SER A 190 -1.33 -5.95 -23.28
CA SER A 190 -2.20 -5.76 -24.44
C SER A 190 -2.12 -4.35 -25.04
N ARG A 191 -1.79 -3.33 -24.22
CA ARG A 191 -1.55 -1.95 -24.66
C ARG A 191 -0.21 -1.80 -25.37
N VAL A 192 0.87 -2.39 -24.82
CA VAL A 192 2.23 -2.28 -25.37
C VAL A 192 2.42 -3.18 -26.60
N LEU A 193 1.77 -4.35 -26.63
CA LEU A 193 1.89 -5.34 -27.72
C LEU A 193 0.54 -5.68 -28.38
N PRO A 194 -0.22 -4.69 -28.91
CA PRO A 194 -1.57 -4.92 -29.40
C PRO A 194 -1.63 -5.91 -30.57
N HIS A 195 -0.61 -5.91 -31.44
CA HIS A 195 -0.55 -6.85 -32.57
C HIS A 195 -0.33 -8.29 -32.10
N VAL A 196 0.54 -8.51 -31.10
CA VAL A 196 0.82 -9.84 -30.55
C VAL A 196 -0.43 -10.42 -29.88
N TYR A 197 -1.11 -9.63 -29.07
CA TYR A 197 -2.31 -10.09 -28.35
C TYR A 197 -3.50 -10.35 -29.29
N ARG A 198 -3.59 -9.62 -30.40
CA ARG A 198 -4.57 -9.91 -31.46
C ARG A 198 -4.22 -11.17 -32.23
N SER A 199 -2.95 -11.41 -32.55
CA SER A 199 -2.55 -12.57 -33.37
C SER A 199 -2.74 -13.90 -32.64
N ILE A 200 -2.57 -13.93 -31.32
CA ILE A 200 -2.70 -15.15 -30.51
C ILE A 200 -4.12 -15.41 -29.98
N HIS A 201 -5.11 -14.53 -30.27
CA HIS A 201 -6.52 -14.70 -29.88
C HIS A 201 -6.73 -15.00 -28.38
N VAL A 202 -6.29 -14.07 -27.52
CA VAL A 202 -6.39 -14.22 -26.06
C VAL A 202 -7.85 -14.17 -25.58
N GLY A 203 -8.23 -15.14 -24.75
CA GLY A 203 -9.55 -15.20 -24.09
C GLY A 203 -9.77 -14.14 -23.02
N ASP A 204 -11.05 -13.84 -22.80
CA ASP A 204 -11.53 -12.79 -21.90
C ASP A 204 -11.55 -13.22 -20.41
N GLN A 205 -11.30 -12.27 -19.52
CA GLN A 205 -11.34 -12.42 -18.06
C GLN A 205 -12.57 -11.75 -17.42
N ASP A 206 -13.37 -11.01 -18.20
CA ASP A 206 -14.47 -10.18 -17.70
C ASP A 206 -15.51 -10.96 -16.90
N ARG A 207 -15.87 -12.15 -17.39
CA ARG A 207 -16.83 -13.02 -16.70
C ARG A 207 -16.39 -13.33 -15.28
N PHE A 208 -15.11 -13.63 -15.06
CA PHE A 208 -14.58 -13.97 -13.75
C PHE A 208 -14.66 -12.78 -12.78
N PHE A 209 -14.30 -11.58 -13.23
CA PHE A 209 -14.37 -10.38 -12.37
C PHE A 209 -15.81 -9.92 -12.09
N ASN A 210 -16.74 -10.18 -13.03
CA ASN A 210 -18.17 -10.00 -12.81
C ASN A 210 -18.72 -10.99 -11.78
N ASP A 211 -18.40 -12.28 -11.95
CA ASP A 211 -18.76 -13.34 -11.00
C ASP A 211 -18.21 -13.04 -9.59
N PHE A 212 -16.99 -12.47 -9.49
CA PHE A 212 -16.39 -12.10 -8.20
C PHE A 212 -17.16 -10.96 -7.51
N ASN A 213 -17.56 -9.95 -8.28
CA ASN A 213 -18.40 -8.87 -7.76
C ASN A 213 -19.76 -9.39 -7.28
N GLN A 214 -20.39 -10.26 -8.06
CA GLN A 214 -21.65 -10.90 -7.71
C GLN A 214 -21.52 -11.74 -6.44
N LEU A 215 -20.44 -12.52 -6.29
CA LEU A 215 -20.15 -13.28 -5.07
C LEU A 215 -20.13 -12.36 -3.84
N LEU A 216 -19.43 -11.21 -3.91
CA LEU A 216 -19.35 -10.28 -2.78
C LEU A 216 -20.71 -9.67 -2.44
N ILE A 217 -21.49 -9.24 -3.44
CA ILE A 217 -22.82 -8.66 -3.23
C ILE A 217 -23.80 -9.68 -2.66
N GLN A 218 -23.81 -10.91 -3.22
CA GLN A 218 -24.74 -11.98 -2.82
C GLN A 218 -24.39 -12.59 -1.46
N SER A 219 -23.18 -12.37 -0.95
CA SER A 219 -22.74 -12.84 0.37
C SER A 219 -23.35 -12.05 1.53
N ALA A 220 -24.08 -10.96 1.29
CA ALA A 220 -24.69 -10.15 2.34
C ALA A 220 -25.67 -10.98 3.20
N PRO A 221 -25.62 -10.88 4.55
CA PRO A 221 -26.50 -11.66 5.43
C PRO A 221 -28.00 -11.41 5.22
N ALA A 222 -28.36 -10.15 4.95
CA ALA A 222 -29.70 -9.75 4.60
C ALA A 222 -29.78 -9.52 3.09
N LYS A 223 -30.94 -9.79 2.47
CA LYS A 223 -31.22 -9.44 1.07
C LYS A 223 -31.43 -7.93 0.91
N THR A 224 -30.40 -7.15 1.22
CA THR A 224 -30.34 -5.71 1.00
C THR A 224 -30.03 -5.43 -0.46
N LEU A 225 -30.74 -4.47 -1.06
CA LEU A 225 -30.51 -4.08 -2.46
C LEU A 225 -29.06 -3.62 -2.70
N ASN A 226 -28.49 -2.90 -1.74
CA ASN A 226 -27.14 -2.30 -1.81
C ASN A 226 -26.36 -2.63 -0.53
N PRO A 227 -25.73 -3.81 -0.42
CA PRO A 227 -24.95 -4.17 0.76
C PRO A 227 -23.67 -3.32 0.87
N THR A 228 -23.27 -3.00 2.10
CA THR A 228 -21.99 -2.33 2.36
C THR A 228 -20.87 -3.37 2.37
N VAL A 229 -20.13 -3.43 1.26
CA VAL A 229 -18.94 -4.27 1.09
C VAL A 229 -17.69 -3.45 1.37
N VAL A 230 -16.77 -3.98 2.18
CA VAL A 230 -15.46 -3.35 2.46
C VAL A 230 -14.30 -4.31 2.20
N VAL A 231 -13.14 -3.77 1.85
CA VAL A 231 -11.88 -4.54 1.70
C VAL A 231 -11.03 -4.33 2.95
N LEU A 232 -10.91 -5.35 3.80
CA LEU A 232 -10.09 -5.31 5.01
C LEU A 232 -8.62 -5.60 4.67
N THR A 233 -7.75 -4.61 4.86
CA THR A 233 -6.32 -4.69 4.56
C THR A 233 -5.46 -4.57 5.83
N PRO A 234 -4.32 -5.30 5.91
CA PRO A 234 -3.31 -5.08 6.95
C PRO A 234 -2.57 -3.73 6.82
N GLY A 235 -2.69 -3.06 5.66
CA GLY A 235 -2.10 -1.75 5.40
C GLY A 235 -0.84 -1.77 4.50
N PRO A 236 -0.22 -0.60 4.28
CA PRO A 236 0.83 -0.38 3.27
C PRO A 236 2.08 -1.23 3.44
N HIS A 237 2.39 -1.68 4.65
CA HIS A 237 3.58 -2.50 4.91
C HIS A 237 3.42 -3.96 4.45
N ASN A 238 2.24 -4.34 3.94
CA ASN A 238 2.00 -5.68 3.42
C ASN A 238 2.48 -5.83 1.97
N GLU A 239 3.04 -6.99 1.66
CA GLU A 239 3.64 -7.31 0.36
C GLU A 239 2.69 -7.17 -0.84
N THR A 240 1.39 -7.41 -0.66
CA THR A 240 0.38 -7.30 -1.72
C THR A 240 -0.59 -6.14 -1.53
N TYR A 241 -0.20 -5.11 -0.78
CA TYR A 241 -1.05 -3.95 -0.53
C TYR A 241 -1.53 -3.25 -1.81
N PHE A 242 -0.68 -3.20 -2.85
CA PHE A 242 -1.05 -2.68 -4.17
C PHE A 242 -2.34 -3.35 -4.69
N GLU A 243 -2.41 -4.68 -4.67
CA GLU A 243 -3.57 -5.42 -5.15
C GLU A 243 -4.83 -5.10 -4.31
N HIS A 244 -4.69 -4.92 -3.00
CA HIS A 244 -5.81 -4.61 -2.13
C HIS A 244 -6.43 -3.25 -2.51
N ALA A 245 -5.57 -2.23 -2.68
CA ALA A 245 -5.99 -0.90 -3.11
C ALA A 245 -6.53 -0.88 -4.54
N TYR A 246 -5.90 -1.63 -5.44
CA TYR A 246 -6.32 -1.75 -6.83
C TYR A 246 -7.70 -2.38 -6.97
N LEU A 247 -7.95 -3.53 -6.33
CA LEU A 247 -9.26 -4.18 -6.38
C LEU A 247 -10.34 -3.36 -5.66
N ALA A 248 -10.01 -2.71 -4.55
CA ALA A 248 -10.94 -1.79 -3.87
C ALA A 248 -11.35 -0.64 -4.79
N SER A 249 -10.40 -0.02 -5.49
CA SER A 249 -10.67 1.04 -6.48
C SER A 249 -11.44 0.51 -7.70
N TYR A 250 -11.09 -0.68 -8.20
CA TYR A 250 -11.69 -1.29 -9.38
C TYR A 250 -13.18 -1.58 -9.17
N TYR A 251 -13.57 -2.03 -7.98
CA TYR A 251 -14.95 -2.32 -7.62
C TYR A 251 -15.69 -1.16 -6.90
N GLY A 252 -14.97 -0.11 -6.52
CA GLY A 252 -15.54 1.03 -5.78
C GLY A 252 -15.88 0.71 -4.31
N PHE A 253 -15.18 -0.25 -3.69
CA PHE A 253 -15.37 -0.58 -2.28
C PHE A 253 -14.42 0.20 -1.36
N PRO A 254 -14.86 0.63 -0.16
CA PRO A 254 -13.96 1.21 0.84
C PRO A 254 -12.82 0.26 1.21
N LEU A 255 -11.59 0.76 1.14
CA LEU A 255 -10.40 0.09 1.66
C LEU A 255 -10.23 0.48 3.14
N VAL A 256 -10.34 -0.50 4.05
CA VAL A 256 -10.38 -0.26 5.50
C VAL A 256 -9.32 -1.09 6.24
N ARG A 257 -8.81 -0.58 7.36
CA ARG A 257 -7.99 -1.34 8.31
C ARG A 257 -8.83 -1.78 9.51
N GLY A 258 -8.28 -2.64 10.36
CA GLY A 258 -8.94 -3.04 11.62
C GLY A 258 -9.37 -1.85 12.48
N SER A 259 -8.56 -0.79 12.53
CA SER A 259 -8.84 0.45 13.26
C SER A 259 -10.04 1.26 12.73
N ASP A 260 -10.41 1.08 11.46
CA ASP A 260 -11.58 1.74 10.84
C ASP A 260 -12.90 1.05 11.21
N LEU A 261 -12.82 -0.16 11.76
CA LEU A 261 -13.97 -0.98 12.07
C LEU A 261 -14.16 -1.07 13.58
N VAL A 262 -15.40 -1.26 14.00
CA VAL A 262 -15.75 -1.48 15.40
C VAL A 262 -16.94 -2.41 15.50
N VAL A 263 -16.90 -3.30 16.48
CA VAL A 263 -18.03 -4.15 16.84
C VAL A 263 -18.86 -3.45 17.90
N ARG A 264 -20.16 -3.32 17.65
CA ARG A 264 -21.13 -2.74 18.60
C ARG A 264 -22.49 -3.39 18.41
N ASP A 265 -23.12 -3.77 19.52
CA ASP A 265 -24.45 -4.42 19.55
C ASP A 265 -24.53 -5.67 18.64
N GLY A 266 -23.46 -6.46 18.63
CA GLY A 266 -23.36 -7.69 17.84
C GLY A 266 -23.31 -7.47 16.32
N LYS A 267 -23.03 -6.24 15.85
CA LYS A 267 -22.88 -5.87 14.45
C LYS A 267 -21.51 -5.25 14.18
N LEU A 268 -21.06 -5.33 12.92
CA LEU A 268 -19.84 -4.68 12.46
C LEU A 268 -20.15 -3.31 11.86
N TRP A 269 -19.39 -2.29 12.28
CA TRP A 269 -19.57 -0.93 11.83
C TRP A 269 -18.25 -0.36 11.29
N MET A 270 -18.33 0.38 10.20
CA MET A 270 -17.26 1.24 9.71
C MET A 270 -17.41 2.63 10.31
N LYS A 271 -16.32 3.16 10.88
CA LYS A 271 -16.22 4.53 11.36
C LYS A 271 -16.16 5.46 10.17
N SER A 272 -17.21 6.23 9.93
CA SER A 272 -17.19 7.32 8.96
C SER A 272 -17.10 8.68 9.66
N LEU A 273 -16.82 9.74 8.88
CA LEU A 273 -16.81 11.11 9.39
C LEU A 273 -18.13 11.54 10.04
N LYS A 274 -19.26 11.04 9.58
CA LYS A 274 -20.59 11.43 10.10
C LYS A 274 -21.10 10.49 11.18
N ALA A 275 -21.01 9.18 10.93
CA ALA A 275 -21.64 8.17 11.78
C ALA A 275 -21.04 6.78 11.55
N LEU A 276 -21.46 5.83 12.37
CA LEU A 276 -21.20 4.42 12.12
C LEU A 276 -22.07 3.92 10.95
N LYS A 277 -21.43 3.37 9.91
CA LYS A 277 -22.11 2.70 8.79
C LYS A 277 -22.00 1.18 8.97
N GLN A 278 -23.12 0.48 8.98
CA GLN A 278 -23.11 -0.97 9.15
C GLN A 278 -22.41 -1.63 7.94
N VAL A 279 -21.53 -2.59 8.22
CA VAL A 279 -20.84 -3.39 7.20
C VAL A 279 -21.52 -4.75 7.09
N ASP A 280 -21.85 -5.16 5.87
CA ASP A 280 -22.54 -6.42 5.59
C ASP A 280 -21.56 -7.51 5.13
N VAL A 281 -20.56 -7.14 4.33
CA VAL A 281 -19.58 -8.06 3.75
C VAL A 281 -18.17 -7.50 3.86
N VAL A 282 -17.23 -8.35 4.29
CA VAL A 282 -15.80 -8.03 4.37
C VAL A 282 -15.03 -8.93 3.41
N TYR A 283 -14.49 -8.36 2.34
CA TYR A 283 -13.44 -9.02 1.56
C TYR A 283 -12.12 -8.90 2.33
N ARG A 284 -11.69 -10.01 2.91
CA ARG A 284 -10.59 -10.04 3.88
C ARG A 284 -9.25 -10.32 3.21
N ARG A 285 -8.26 -9.48 3.50
CA ARG A 285 -6.86 -9.63 3.08
C ARG A 285 -5.88 -9.78 4.25
N VAL A 286 -6.41 -10.12 5.43
CA VAL A 286 -5.68 -10.33 6.69
C VAL A 286 -5.74 -11.81 7.05
N ASP A 287 -4.62 -12.44 7.40
CA ASP A 287 -4.54 -13.87 7.77
C ASP A 287 -5.38 -14.21 9.01
N ASP A 288 -5.89 -15.45 9.09
CA ASP A 288 -6.97 -15.84 10.03
C ASP A 288 -6.68 -15.45 11.49
N VAL A 289 -5.50 -15.77 12.00
CA VAL A 289 -5.15 -15.57 13.41
C VAL A 289 -5.13 -14.08 13.81
N PHE A 290 -4.97 -13.18 12.85
CA PHE A 290 -4.90 -11.74 13.12
C PHE A 290 -6.25 -11.04 13.08
N VAL A 291 -7.33 -11.74 12.71
CA VAL A 291 -8.64 -11.14 12.39
C VAL A 291 -9.39 -10.64 13.63
N ASP A 292 -9.26 -11.33 14.76
CA ASP A 292 -9.94 -10.97 16.00
C ASP A 292 -8.99 -11.09 17.20
N PRO A 293 -8.48 -9.99 17.76
CA PRO A 293 -7.58 -10.04 18.91
C PRO A 293 -8.25 -10.50 20.21
N LEU A 294 -9.58 -10.48 20.31
CA LEU A 294 -10.27 -10.90 21.54
C LEU A 294 -10.29 -12.44 21.68
N GLU A 295 -10.33 -13.15 20.56
CA GLU A 295 -10.49 -14.62 20.56
C GLU A 295 -9.32 -15.38 19.94
N LEU A 296 -8.53 -14.75 19.07
CA LEU A 296 -7.45 -15.41 18.32
C LEU A 296 -6.08 -14.96 18.82
N ARG A 297 -5.54 -13.85 18.29
CA ARG A 297 -4.20 -13.35 18.60
C ARG A 297 -4.27 -11.99 19.29
N GLU A 298 -4.04 -11.98 20.60
CA GLU A 298 -4.19 -10.81 21.48
C GLU A 298 -3.31 -9.60 21.11
N ASP A 299 -2.11 -9.82 20.56
CA ASP A 299 -1.19 -8.76 20.12
C ASP A 299 -1.44 -8.32 18.66
N SER A 300 -2.56 -8.74 18.05
CA SER A 300 -2.92 -8.32 16.69
C SER A 300 -3.52 -6.91 16.67
N TYR A 301 -2.90 -6.03 15.88
CA TYR A 301 -3.43 -4.69 15.54
C TYR A 301 -4.10 -4.65 14.15
N LEU A 302 -4.20 -5.79 13.46
CA LEU A 302 -4.69 -5.84 12.07
C LEU A 302 -6.19 -6.13 11.97
N GLY A 303 -6.74 -6.80 12.98
CA GLY A 303 -8.12 -7.26 13.05
C GLY A 303 -9.07 -6.31 13.77
N VAL A 304 -10.25 -6.81 14.10
CA VAL A 304 -11.30 -6.08 14.82
C VAL A 304 -11.73 -6.90 16.02
N ALA A 305 -11.63 -6.32 17.22
CA ALA A 305 -12.00 -7.02 18.45
C ALA A 305 -13.49 -7.40 18.44
N GLY A 306 -13.78 -8.69 18.67
CA GLY A 306 -15.14 -9.24 18.71
C GLY A 306 -15.75 -9.55 17.35
N LEU A 307 -14.97 -9.48 16.26
CA LEU A 307 -15.45 -9.79 14.91
C LEU A 307 -15.98 -11.22 14.80
N LEU A 308 -15.36 -12.18 15.47
CA LEU A 308 -15.77 -13.58 15.38
C LEU A 308 -17.14 -13.80 16.03
N ASP A 309 -17.49 -13.06 17.09
CA ASP A 309 -18.86 -13.04 17.66
C ASP A 309 -19.89 -12.53 16.66
N VAL A 310 -19.58 -11.46 15.91
CA VAL A 310 -20.48 -10.93 14.85
C VAL A 310 -20.71 -11.97 13.75
N VAL A 311 -19.65 -12.70 13.37
CA VAL A 311 -19.74 -13.79 12.39
C VAL A 311 -20.62 -14.93 12.93
N ARG A 312 -20.47 -15.34 14.20
CA ARG A 312 -21.33 -16.37 14.81
C ARG A 312 -22.79 -15.98 14.86
N ARG A 313 -23.07 -14.70 15.09
CA ARG A 313 -24.42 -14.12 15.03
C ARG A 313 -24.96 -13.96 13.62
N ARG A 314 -24.16 -14.26 12.59
CA ARG A 314 -24.51 -14.11 11.17
C ARG A 314 -24.82 -12.67 10.76
N ASN A 315 -24.33 -11.68 11.48
CA ASN A 315 -24.58 -10.27 11.18
C ASN A 315 -23.59 -9.68 10.16
N VAL A 316 -22.55 -10.43 9.79
CA VAL A 316 -21.57 -10.06 8.76
C VAL A 316 -21.06 -11.31 8.05
N SER A 317 -20.72 -11.20 6.76
CA SER A 317 -20.06 -12.25 6.00
C SER A 317 -18.60 -11.90 5.72
N ILE A 318 -17.68 -12.83 5.98
CA ILE A 318 -16.24 -12.65 5.74
C ILE A 318 -15.83 -13.52 4.57
N ILE A 319 -15.19 -12.94 3.56
CA ILE A 319 -14.76 -13.62 2.33
C ILE A 319 -13.23 -13.59 2.24
N ASN A 320 -12.50 -14.70 2.39
CA ASN A 320 -12.98 -16.01 2.84
C ASN A 320 -13.20 -16.06 4.37
N PRO A 321 -14.05 -16.98 4.87
CA PRO A 321 -14.31 -17.18 6.30
C PRO A 321 -13.03 -17.40 7.11
N VAL A 322 -13.09 -17.08 8.40
CA VAL A 322 -11.96 -17.32 9.32
C VAL A 322 -11.83 -18.82 9.59
N GLY A 323 -10.60 -19.34 9.52
CA GLY A 323 -10.27 -20.74 9.80
C GLY A 323 -10.05 -21.60 8.55
N VAL A 324 -10.39 -21.10 7.35
CA VAL A 324 -10.14 -21.79 6.07
C VAL A 324 -8.64 -21.98 5.78
N GLY A 325 -7.73 -21.27 6.46
CA GLY A 325 -6.29 -21.45 6.28
C GLY A 325 -5.79 -22.87 6.55
N ILE A 326 -6.57 -23.70 7.27
CA ILE A 326 -6.24 -25.11 7.53
C ILE A 326 -6.09 -25.96 6.27
N ILE A 327 -6.78 -25.63 5.16
CA ILE A 327 -6.66 -26.40 3.91
C ILE A 327 -5.41 -26.08 3.09
N GLU A 328 -4.62 -25.06 3.48
CA GLU A 328 -3.27 -24.87 2.92
C GLU A 328 -2.22 -25.82 3.52
N ASN A 329 -2.64 -26.73 4.39
CA ASN A 329 -1.80 -27.69 5.09
C ASN A 329 -1.26 -28.76 4.13
N SER A 330 0.05 -28.77 3.90
CA SER A 330 0.69 -29.77 3.04
C SER A 330 0.58 -31.21 3.56
N GLY A 331 0.27 -31.40 4.85
CA GLY A 331 -0.03 -32.70 5.45
C GLY A 331 -1.32 -33.33 4.94
N LEU A 332 -2.22 -32.58 4.30
CA LEU A 332 -3.43 -33.13 3.67
C LEU A 332 -3.14 -33.83 2.34
N ILE A 333 -2.08 -33.41 1.63
CA ILE A 333 -1.77 -33.84 0.27
C ILE A 333 -1.77 -35.38 0.13
N PRO A 334 -1.10 -36.18 0.98
CA PRO A 334 -1.07 -37.63 0.83
C PRO A 334 -2.46 -38.29 0.88
N PHE A 335 -3.42 -37.66 1.55
CA PHE A 335 -4.76 -38.20 1.80
C PHE A 335 -5.79 -37.72 0.77
N MET A 336 -5.48 -36.69 -0.04
CA MET A 336 -6.42 -36.12 -1.01
C MET A 336 -7.07 -37.13 -1.98
N PRO A 337 -6.38 -38.18 -2.48
CA PRO A 337 -7.04 -39.20 -3.29
C PRO A 337 -8.14 -39.96 -2.55
N ALA A 338 -7.93 -40.29 -1.26
CA ALA A 338 -8.93 -40.96 -0.43
C ALA A 338 -10.08 -40.02 -0.07
N VAL A 339 -9.78 -38.75 0.18
CA VAL A 339 -10.77 -37.69 0.43
C VAL A 339 -11.66 -37.48 -0.80
N ALA A 340 -11.08 -37.43 -2.01
CA ALA A 340 -11.82 -37.35 -3.26
C ALA A 340 -12.75 -38.55 -3.46
N LYS A 341 -12.26 -39.76 -3.18
CA LYS A 341 -13.06 -40.98 -3.24
C LYS A 341 -14.19 -40.98 -2.22
N TYR A 342 -13.98 -40.46 -1.02
CA TYR A 342 -15.01 -40.42 0.02
C TYR A 342 -16.13 -39.43 -0.31
N PHE A 343 -15.80 -38.20 -0.70
CA PHE A 343 -16.80 -37.15 -0.89
C PHE A 343 -17.41 -37.11 -2.29
N LEU A 344 -16.64 -37.41 -3.33
CA LEU A 344 -17.06 -37.26 -4.73
C LEU A 344 -17.19 -38.59 -5.46
N ASP A 345 -16.73 -39.69 -4.86
CA ASP A 345 -16.54 -40.99 -5.52
C ASP A 345 -15.62 -40.97 -6.76
N GLU A 346 -14.83 -39.90 -6.91
CA GLU A 346 -14.01 -39.61 -8.09
C GLU A 346 -12.50 -39.74 -7.82
N LYS A 347 -11.72 -39.82 -8.90
CA LYS A 347 -10.26 -39.62 -8.86
C LYS A 347 -9.93 -38.13 -9.05
N LEU A 348 -8.82 -37.68 -8.46
CA LEU A 348 -8.31 -36.33 -8.72
C LEU A 348 -7.97 -36.15 -10.21
N ILE A 349 -8.56 -35.14 -10.84
CA ILE A 349 -8.32 -34.78 -12.24
C ILE A 349 -6.91 -34.20 -12.39
N LEU A 350 -6.54 -33.24 -11.54
CA LEU A 350 -5.21 -32.67 -11.53
C LEU A 350 -4.27 -33.51 -10.65
N PRO A 351 -3.10 -33.93 -11.19
CA PRO A 351 -2.09 -34.60 -10.39
C PRO A 351 -1.47 -33.64 -9.37
N GLN A 352 -0.85 -34.23 -8.35
CA GLN A 352 -0.18 -33.53 -7.26
C GLN A 352 1.14 -34.22 -6.94
N ILE A 353 2.08 -33.47 -6.37
CA ILE A 353 3.43 -33.97 -6.06
C ILE A 353 3.33 -35.15 -5.08
N ALA A 354 4.07 -36.23 -5.35
CA ALA A 354 4.21 -37.35 -4.42
C ALA A 354 4.72 -36.83 -3.07
N THR A 355 3.91 -37.04 -2.02
CA THR A 355 4.11 -36.45 -0.70
C THR A 355 3.98 -37.55 0.36
N TRP A 356 4.92 -37.58 1.29
CA TRP A 356 4.94 -38.49 2.44
C TRP A 356 4.82 -37.68 3.73
N TRP A 357 3.77 -37.94 4.50
CA TRP A 357 3.63 -37.31 5.81
C TRP A 357 4.39 -38.10 6.88
N CYS A 358 5.34 -37.43 7.52
CA CYS A 358 6.25 -38.06 8.46
C CYS A 358 5.56 -38.50 9.77
N GLY A 359 4.29 -38.13 9.99
CA GLY A 359 3.53 -38.62 11.14
C GLY A 359 3.25 -40.13 11.12
N GLN A 360 3.27 -40.75 9.93
CA GLN A 360 3.15 -42.20 9.80
C GLN A 360 4.53 -42.87 9.78
N LYS A 361 4.66 -43.98 10.51
CA LYS A 361 5.97 -44.65 10.74
C LYS A 361 6.62 -45.14 9.44
N LYS A 362 5.84 -45.74 8.53
CA LYS A 362 6.34 -46.26 7.25
C LYS A 362 6.88 -45.13 6.36
N GLU A 363 6.14 -44.04 6.28
CA GLU A 363 6.46 -42.85 5.52
C GLU A 363 7.68 -42.15 6.12
N LEU A 364 7.76 -42.02 7.44
CA LEU A 364 8.94 -41.51 8.15
C LEU A 364 10.20 -42.32 7.83
N ASP A 365 10.12 -43.65 7.87
CA ASP A 365 11.26 -44.53 7.61
C ASP A 365 11.76 -44.38 6.17
N HIS A 366 10.85 -44.27 5.19
CA HIS A 366 11.19 -43.97 3.81
C HIS A 366 11.86 -42.58 3.65
N VAL A 367 11.33 -41.56 4.33
CA VAL A 367 11.94 -40.23 4.31
C VAL A 367 13.34 -40.24 4.91
N MET A 368 13.56 -40.99 6.00
CA MET A 368 14.86 -41.07 6.66
C MET A 368 15.91 -41.81 5.82
N SER A 369 15.51 -42.80 5.01
CA SER A 369 16.43 -43.53 4.12
C SER A 369 16.91 -42.68 2.94
N ASP A 370 16.02 -41.89 2.33
CA ASP A 370 16.29 -41.17 1.08
C ASP A 370 16.24 -39.65 1.21
N ILE A 371 16.38 -39.11 2.43
CA ILE A 371 16.16 -37.68 2.72
C ILE A 371 16.90 -36.73 1.77
N SER A 372 18.12 -37.07 1.33
CA SER A 372 18.97 -36.21 0.47
C SER A 372 18.39 -35.95 -0.91
N LYS A 373 17.43 -36.76 -1.37
CA LYS A 373 16.76 -36.61 -2.68
C LYS A 373 15.42 -35.88 -2.58
N LEU A 374 14.98 -35.54 -1.38
CA LEU A 374 13.63 -35.06 -1.10
C LEU A 374 13.60 -33.56 -0.79
N VAL A 375 12.43 -32.96 -0.98
CA VAL A 375 12.12 -31.61 -0.52
C VAL A 375 11.35 -31.72 0.78
N ILE A 376 11.94 -31.26 1.88
CA ILE A 376 11.31 -31.31 3.20
C ILE A 376 10.56 -30.02 3.47
N LYS A 377 9.28 -30.14 3.84
CA LYS A 377 8.44 -29.02 4.24
C LYS A 377 7.89 -29.22 5.64
N ARG A 378 7.84 -28.13 6.41
CA ARG A 378 6.97 -28.09 7.59
C ARG A 378 5.53 -27.87 7.14
N ILE A 379 4.60 -28.56 7.79
CA ILE A 379 3.17 -28.36 7.50
C ILE A 379 2.69 -26.99 7.99
N ASP A 380 3.25 -26.49 9.09
CA ASP A 380 2.96 -25.16 9.64
C ASP A 380 3.91 -24.08 9.07
N LYS A 381 3.35 -23.08 8.39
CA LYS A 381 4.10 -22.00 7.73
C LYS A 381 4.50 -20.84 8.66
N SER A 382 4.44 -21.01 9.99
CA SER A 382 4.65 -19.91 10.96
C SER A 382 6.08 -19.33 10.95
N ASN A 383 7.06 -20.08 10.45
CA ASN A 383 8.39 -19.56 10.15
C ASN A 383 8.50 -19.37 8.63
N ARG A 384 8.85 -18.15 8.18
CA ARG A 384 8.96 -17.76 6.75
C ARG A 384 9.91 -18.65 5.92
N GLU A 385 10.77 -19.44 6.57
CA GLU A 385 11.57 -20.48 5.94
C GLU A 385 11.08 -21.89 6.33
N SER A 386 10.28 -22.48 5.44
CA SER A 386 9.62 -23.77 5.68
C SER A 386 9.94 -24.85 4.65
N ILE A 387 10.79 -24.57 3.66
CA ILE A 387 11.12 -25.48 2.55
C ILE A 387 12.63 -25.71 2.52
N VAL A 388 13.04 -26.96 2.63
CA VAL A 388 14.44 -27.40 2.61
C VAL A 388 14.65 -28.33 1.43
N PHE A 389 15.49 -27.93 0.50
CA PHE A 389 15.96 -28.78 -0.59
C PHE A 389 17.16 -29.57 -0.08
N ALA A 390 16.94 -30.83 0.33
CA ALA A 390 17.94 -31.60 1.07
C ALA A 390 19.20 -31.91 0.26
N GLU A 391 19.11 -31.85 -1.08
CA GLU A 391 20.26 -32.07 -1.98
C GLU A 391 21.39 -31.04 -1.82
N PHE A 392 21.07 -29.83 -1.33
CA PHE A 392 22.07 -28.76 -1.14
C PHE A 392 22.67 -28.77 0.27
N LEU A 393 22.23 -29.68 1.13
CA LEU A 393 22.73 -29.79 2.50
C LEU A 393 23.95 -30.71 2.56
N ASN A 394 24.92 -30.33 3.38
CA ASN A 394 26.03 -31.21 3.71
C ASN A 394 25.59 -32.30 4.72
N THR A 395 26.46 -33.29 4.96
CA THR A 395 26.15 -34.42 5.84
C THR A 395 25.77 -34.00 7.27
N GLN A 396 26.42 -32.97 7.83
CA GLN A 396 26.13 -32.49 9.19
C GLN A 396 24.75 -31.80 9.25
N GLU A 397 24.43 -31.00 8.24
CA GLU A 397 23.13 -30.33 8.11
C GLU A 397 21.99 -31.34 7.90
N LEU A 398 22.23 -32.39 7.11
CA LEU A 398 21.28 -33.49 6.93
C LEU A 398 20.99 -34.22 8.24
N GLU A 399 22.01 -34.56 9.03
CA GLU A 399 21.80 -35.21 10.34
C GLU A 399 21.06 -34.28 11.33
N LYS A 400 21.37 -32.99 11.33
CA LYS A 400 20.59 -31.99 12.09
C LYS A 400 19.12 -31.98 11.66
N LEU A 401 18.86 -32.00 10.35
CA LEU A 401 17.50 -32.03 9.82
C LEU A 401 16.77 -33.32 10.22
N LYS A 402 17.41 -34.49 10.09
CA LYS A 402 16.84 -35.78 10.52
C LYS A 402 16.47 -35.77 12.00
N ASN A 403 17.38 -35.32 12.87
CA ASN A 403 17.12 -35.24 14.31
C ASN A 403 15.97 -34.28 14.64
N LYS A 404 15.90 -33.15 13.92
CA LYS A 404 14.79 -32.21 14.05
C LYS A 404 13.45 -32.83 13.66
N ILE A 405 13.39 -33.55 12.54
CA ILE A 405 12.17 -34.26 12.10
C ILE A 405 11.80 -35.34 13.12
N LYS A 406 12.74 -36.19 13.55
CA LYS A 406 12.49 -37.26 14.53
C LYS A 406 11.92 -36.74 15.85
N SER A 407 12.27 -35.52 16.26
CA SER A 407 11.72 -34.94 17.49
C SER A 407 10.21 -34.68 17.44
N ARG A 408 9.68 -34.31 16.27
CA ARG A 408 8.25 -33.98 16.07
C ARG A 408 7.82 -34.33 14.63
N PRO A 409 7.73 -35.63 14.30
CA PRO A 409 7.67 -36.06 12.90
C PRO A 409 6.34 -35.67 12.22
N TYR A 410 5.24 -35.63 12.97
CA TYR A 410 3.92 -35.20 12.49
C TYR A 410 3.86 -33.75 11.95
N LEU A 411 4.87 -32.91 12.21
CA LEU A 411 4.96 -31.54 11.69
C LEU A 411 5.60 -31.44 10.31
N TYR A 412 6.01 -32.55 9.72
CA TYR A 412 6.81 -32.57 8.49
C TYR A 412 6.16 -33.42 7.39
N VAL A 413 6.35 -32.95 6.17
CA VAL A 413 6.13 -33.74 4.95
C VAL A 413 7.42 -33.73 4.14
N ALA A 414 7.65 -34.82 3.41
CA ALA A 414 8.64 -34.86 2.35
C ALA A 414 7.93 -34.94 1.01
N GLN A 415 8.49 -34.28 0.00
CA GLN A 415 7.97 -34.30 -1.36
C GLN A 415 9.06 -34.75 -2.33
N GLU A 416 8.63 -35.45 -3.37
CA GLU A 416 9.51 -35.78 -4.49
C GLU A 416 10.00 -34.49 -5.17
N LYS A 417 11.29 -34.47 -5.54
CA LYS A 417 11.84 -33.38 -6.32
C LYS A 417 11.43 -33.54 -7.79
N ILE A 418 10.44 -32.75 -8.21
CA ILE A 418 10.02 -32.68 -9.62
C ILE A 418 10.76 -31.54 -10.32
N LYS A 419 11.27 -31.81 -11.54
CA LYS A 419 11.72 -30.78 -12.48
C LYS A 419 10.52 -30.33 -13.31
N PHE A 420 10.02 -29.13 -13.02
CA PHE A 420 8.93 -28.53 -13.78
C PHE A 420 9.44 -27.87 -15.08
N SER A 421 8.51 -27.54 -15.97
CA SER A 421 8.82 -26.85 -17.23
C SER A 421 9.47 -25.48 -17.04
N THR A 422 10.31 -25.13 -18.01
CA THR A 422 10.79 -23.77 -18.22
C THR A 422 9.93 -23.00 -19.22
N VAL A 423 9.90 -21.68 -19.09
CA VAL A 423 9.23 -20.77 -20.03
C VAL A 423 10.24 -19.71 -20.52
N PRO A 424 10.16 -19.26 -21.78
CA PRO A 424 11.06 -18.23 -22.29
C PRO A 424 10.86 -16.90 -21.57
N ASN A 425 11.95 -16.31 -21.09
CA ASN A 425 11.98 -15.02 -20.41
C ASN A 425 12.92 -14.07 -21.14
N PHE A 426 12.44 -12.88 -21.51
CA PHE A 426 13.25 -11.90 -22.22
C PHE A 426 14.13 -11.09 -21.25
N VAL A 427 15.45 -11.22 -21.36
CA VAL A 427 16.44 -10.57 -20.50
C VAL A 427 17.60 -10.06 -21.35
N ASN A 428 17.99 -8.79 -21.18
CA ASN A 428 19.16 -8.19 -21.86
C ASN A 428 19.19 -8.38 -23.39
N GLY A 429 18.02 -8.45 -24.03
CA GLY A 429 17.89 -8.63 -25.48
C GLY A 429 17.95 -10.08 -25.96
N LYS A 430 17.90 -11.07 -25.07
CA LYS A 430 17.86 -12.51 -25.41
C LYS A 430 16.73 -13.20 -24.66
N LEU A 431 16.34 -14.38 -25.13
CA LEU A 431 15.42 -15.27 -24.42
C LEU A 431 16.25 -16.25 -23.58
N GLU A 432 15.86 -16.43 -22.33
CA GLU A 432 16.44 -17.41 -21.41
C GLU A 432 15.33 -18.29 -20.84
N PRO A 433 15.57 -19.60 -20.68
CA PRO A 433 14.63 -20.47 -19.98
C PRO A 433 14.60 -20.13 -18.48
N ARG A 434 13.41 -20.01 -17.91
CA ARG A 434 13.21 -19.81 -16.47
C ARG A 434 12.16 -20.76 -15.93
N ASN A 435 12.36 -21.27 -14.71
CA ASN A 435 11.35 -22.08 -14.02
C ASN A 435 10.11 -21.21 -13.74
N MET A 436 8.92 -21.81 -13.88
CA MET A 436 7.67 -21.08 -13.68
C MET A 436 6.67 -21.76 -12.75
N VAL A 437 5.84 -20.93 -12.12
CA VAL A 437 4.64 -21.34 -11.40
C VAL A 437 3.52 -20.40 -11.82
N CYS A 438 2.41 -20.94 -12.34
CA CYS A 438 1.20 -20.17 -12.57
C CYS A 438 0.22 -20.34 -11.42
N ARG A 439 -0.43 -19.26 -11.01
CA ARG A 439 -1.52 -19.29 -10.04
C ARG A 439 -2.82 -19.09 -10.79
N ALA A 440 -3.68 -20.09 -10.74
CA ALA A 440 -5.03 -20.03 -11.26
C ALA A 440 -6.01 -19.75 -10.12
N PHE A 441 -7.05 -18.96 -10.40
CA PHE A 441 -8.04 -18.52 -9.41
C PHE A 441 -9.41 -19.09 -9.73
N THR A 442 -10.13 -19.42 -8.68
CA THR A 442 -11.51 -19.90 -8.72
C THR A 442 -12.33 -19.14 -7.70
N ILE A 443 -13.59 -18.92 -8.02
CA ILE A 443 -14.55 -18.23 -7.17
C ILE A 443 -15.85 -19.04 -7.13
N ALA A 444 -16.45 -19.13 -5.95
CA ALA A 444 -17.74 -19.76 -5.78
C ALA A 444 -18.81 -18.96 -6.53
N ASN A 445 -19.73 -19.67 -7.18
CA ASN A 445 -20.94 -19.12 -7.75
C ASN A 445 -22.13 -20.04 -7.42
N THR A 446 -23.34 -19.67 -7.85
CA THR A 446 -24.57 -20.46 -7.59
C THR A 446 -24.56 -21.84 -8.25
N GLU A 447 -23.73 -22.05 -9.28
CA GLU A 447 -23.67 -23.28 -10.08
C GLU A 447 -22.44 -24.16 -9.74
N GLY A 448 -21.58 -23.73 -8.81
CA GLY A 448 -20.30 -24.38 -8.50
C GLY A 448 -19.15 -23.38 -8.33
N TYR A 449 -18.15 -23.48 -9.21
CA TYR A 449 -16.96 -22.60 -9.21
C TYR A 449 -16.67 -22.06 -10.61
N SER A 450 -16.52 -20.74 -10.72
CA SER A 450 -16.02 -20.06 -11.91
C SER A 450 -14.50 -19.98 -11.85
N VAL A 451 -13.81 -20.26 -12.95
CA VAL A 451 -12.33 -20.24 -13.04
C VAL A 451 -11.90 -19.08 -13.92
N MET A 452 -10.91 -18.31 -13.46
CA MET A 452 -10.34 -17.22 -14.24
C MET A 452 -9.65 -17.77 -15.50
N SER A 453 -10.00 -17.28 -16.68
CA SER A 453 -9.27 -17.58 -17.93
C SER A 453 -7.85 -17.03 -17.87
N GLY A 454 -6.92 -17.84 -17.35
CA GLY A 454 -5.54 -17.47 -17.08
C GLY A 454 -5.26 -17.31 -15.58
N GLY A 455 -4.48 -16.30 -15.23
CA GLY A 455 -4.08 -16.05 -13.85
C GLY A 455 -2.74 -15.33 -13.74
N LEU A 456 -2.00 -15.61 -12.68
CA LEU A 456 -0.71 -14.96 -12.42
C LEU A 456 0.45 -15.93 -12.64
N VAL A 457 1.33 -15.65 -13.60
CA VAL A 457 2.57 -16.43 -13.79
C VAL A 457 3.72 -15.71 -13.12
N ARG A 458 4.50 -16.46 -12.33
CA ARG A 458 5.76 -16.01 -11.74
C ARG A 458 6.88 -16.89 -12.26
N VAL A 459 8.03 -16.27 -12.55
CA VAL A 459 9.23 -16.97 -12.99
C VAL A 459 10.40 -16.69 -12.06
N SER A 460 11.36 -17.61 -12.03
CA SER A 460 12.55 -17.51 -11.20
C SER A 460 13.43 -16.31 -11.60
N SER A 461 14.14 -15.73 -10.64
CA SER A 461 14.99 -14.54 -10.88
C SER A 461 16.22 -14.90 -11.74
N THR A 462 16.80 -16.08 -11.54
CA THR A 462 17.91 -16.60 -12.35
C THR A 462 17.59 -17.97 -12.97
N LYS A 463 18.41 -18.41 -13.93
CA LYS A 463 18.28 -19.69 -14.65
C LYS A 463 18.41 -20.88 -13.71
N GLU A 464 19.30 -20.77 -12.72
CA GLU A 464 19.68 -21.82 -11.79
C GLU A 464 18.73 -21.93 -10.59
N THR A 465 17.97 -20.86 -10.31
CA THR A 465 17.06 -20.83 -9.17
C THR A 465 15.81 -21.68 -9.43
N VAL A 466 15.63 -22.72 -8.62
CA VAL A 466 14.42 -23.58 -8.63
C VAL A 466 13.26 -22.91 -7.87
N ARG A 467 13.57 -22.09 -6.86
CA ARG A 467 12.55 -21.43 -6.03
C ARG A 467 12.03 -20.17 -6.71
N VAL A 468 10.79 -20.21 -7.18
CA VAL A 468 10.06 -19.05 -7.70
C VAL A 468 9.43 -18.26 -6.54
N SER A 469 9.83 -17.00 -6.36
CA SER A 469 9.25 -16.09 -5.36
C SER A 469 9.48 -14.63 -5.71
N ASN A 470 8.45 -13.80 -5.58
CA ASN A 470 8.54 -12.36 -5.79
C ASN A 470 9.42 -11.68 -4.73
N GLN A 471 9.39 -12.18 -3.48
CA GLN A 471 10.30 -11.73 -2.42
C GLN A 471 11.79 -11.92 -2.77
N ARG A 472 12.10 -12.84 -3.70
CA ARG A 472 13.46 -13.12 -4.17
C ARG A 472 13.72 -12.57 -5.58
N GLY A 473 12.91 -11.60 -6.01
CA GLY A 473 13.09 -10.89 -7.27
C GLY A 473 12.62 -11.64 -8.52
N GLY A 474 11.69 -12.60 -8.38
CA GLY A 474 11.04 -13.22 -9.54
C GLY A 474 10.28 -12.20 -10.38
N THR A 475 10.21 -12.44 -11.70
CA THR A 475 9.44 -11.61 -12.64
C THR A 475 8.08 -12.23 -12.92
N SER A 476 7.11 -11.41 -13.29
CA SER A 476 5.76 -11.84 -13.65
C SER A 476 5.61 -12.00 -15.16
N LYS A 477 4.65 -12.80 -15.60
CA LYS A 477 4.17 -12.86 -16.99
C LYS A 477 2.65 -12.77 -17.02
N ASP A 478 2.10 -12.24 -18.11
CA ASP A 478 0.68 -12.42 -18.40
C ASP A 478 0.42 -13.89 -18.73
N PHE A 479 -0.69 -14.44 -18.23
CA PHE A 479 -1.14 -15.80 -18.49
C PHE A 479 -2.34 -15.77 -19.42
N CYS A 480 -2.09 -16.09 -20.69
CA CYS A 480 -3.07 -16.04 -21.77
C CYS A 480 -3.59 -17.43 -22.11
N ILE A 481 -4.91 -17.58 -22.10
CA ILE A 481 -5.57 -18.73 -22.72
C ILE A 481 -5.87 -18.36 -24.16
N ILE A 482 -5.37 -19.13 -25.11
CA ILE A 482 -5.56 -18.87 -26.55
C ILE A 482 -6.69 -19.73 -27.10
N ASP A 483 -7.58 -19.11 -27.88
CA ASP A 483 -8.72 -19.76 -28.52
C ASP A 483 -8.98 -19.12 -29.89
N GLU A 484 -8.85 -19.90 -30.96
CA GLU A 484 -9.06 -19.43 -32.34
C GLU A 484 -10.49 -18.92 -32.59
N ASN A 485 -11.46 -19.33 -31.76
CA ASN A 485 -12.85 -18.87 -31.84
C ASN A 485 -13.16 -17.68 -30.91
N ALA A 486 -12.18 -17.17 -30.16
CA ALA A 486 -12.41 -16.06 -29.24
C ALA A 486 -12.85 -14.79 -29.99
N SER A 487 -13.97 -14.21 -29.56
CA SER A 487 -14.40 -12.89 -30.02
C SER A 487 -13.40 -11.81 -29.57
N LYS A 488 -13.37 -10.68 -30.30
CA LYS A 488 -12.49 -9.53 -30.03
C LYS A 488 -12.40 -9.19 -28.53
N ILE A 489 -11.18 -9.03 -28.03
CA ILE A 489 -10.87 -8.53 -26.68
C ILE A 489 -11.66 -7.23 -26.46
N LYS A 490 -12.57 -7.24 -25.49
CA LYS A 490 -13.16 -6.02 -24.93
C LYS A 490 -12.38 -5.65 -23.67
N ALA A 491 -12.40 -4.37 -23.32
CA ALA A 491 -11.86 -3.95 -22.05
C ALA A 491 -12.79 -4.46 -20.93
N PRO A 492 -12.23 -4.94 -19.81
CA PRO A 492 -13.02 -5.41 -18.69
C PRO A 492 -14.02 -4.39 -18.20
N ARG A 493 -15.30 -4.76 -18.27
CA ARG A 493 -16.41 -3.99 -17.71
C ARG A 493 -17.10 -4.80 -16.65
N VAL A 494 -17.12 -4.25 -15.44
CA VAL A 494 -17.98 -4.75 -14.37
C VAL A 494 -19.38 -4.21 -14.61
N GLU A 495 -20.31 -5.06 -15.03
CA GLU A 495 -21.72 -4.69 -15.10
C GLU A 495 -22.30 -4.75 -13.69
N THR A 496 -22.59 -3.58 -13.11
CA THR A 496 -23.28 -3.48 -11.82
C THR A 496 -24.77 -3.31 -12.06
N ASN A 497 -25.57 -4.33 -11.71
CA ASN A 497 -27.04 -4.23 -11.66
C ASN A 497 -27.53 -3.45 -10.43
N VAL A 498 -26.63 -2.77 -9.74
CA VAL A 498 -26.88 -2.05 -8.48
C VAL A 498 -27.11 -0.58 -8.82
N THR A 499 -28.11 0.06 -8.21
CA THR A 499 -28.30 1.50 -8.36
C THR A 499 -27.07 2.21 -7.78
N PRO A 500 -26.33 3.03 -8.55
CA PRO A 500 -25.15 3.69 -8.05
C PRO A 500 -25.54 4.61 -6.88
N VAL A 501 -25.11 4.25 -5.67
CA VAL A 501 -25.22 5.13 -4.50
C VAL A 501 -23.98 6.00 -4.50
N ALA A 502 -24.15 7.30 -4.75
CA ALA A 502 -23.04 8.24 -4.62
C ALA A 502 -22.55 8.25 -3.17
N THR A 503 -21.34 7.76 -2.93
CA THR A 503 -20.65 7.90 -1.66
C THR A 503 -20.19 9.35 -1.50
N GLY A 504 -20.76 10.06 -0.52
CA GLY A 504 -20.39 11.45 -0.21
C GLY A 504 -19.39 11.56 0.93
N LEU A 505 -19.02 12.80 1.31
CA LEU A 505 -18.10 13.08 2.44
C LEU A 505 -18.53 12.40 3.76
N ASN A 506 -19.83 12.19 3.93
CA ASN A 506 -20.41 11.52 5.10
C ASN A 506 -20.01 10.04 5.24
N ASP A 507 -19.69 9.37 4.14
CA ASP A 507 -19.38 7.95 4.09
C ASP A 507 -17.86 7.67 4.05
N LEU A 508 -17.04 8.72 4.10
CA LEU A 508 -15.59 8.62 4.08
C LEU A 508 -15.07 7.93 5.36
N PRO A 509 -14.27 6.85 5.25
CA PRO A 509 -13.67 6.20 6.42
C PRO A 509 -12.77 7.16 7.21
N SER A 510 -12.81 7.06 8.54
CA SER A 510 -12.05 7.96 9.42
C SER A 510 -10.54 7.95 9.18
N LEU A 511 -9.92 6.78 8.95
CA LEU A 511 -8.49 6.73 8.66
C LEU A 511 -8.16 7.35 7.29
N THR A 512 -9.01 7.19 6.29
CA THR A 512 -8.83 7.85 4.99
C THR A 512 -8.88 9.36 5.15
N ALA A 513 -9.87 9.85 5.89
CA ALA A 513 -10.02 11.26 6.27
C ALA A 513 -8.79 11.79 7.03
N GLU A 514 -8.32 11.05 8.03
CA GLU A 514 -7.13 11.39 8.81
C GLU A 514 -5.88 11.47 7.94
N ASN A 515 -5.65 10.48 7.06
CA ASN A 515 -4.49 10.49 6.16
C ASN A 515 -4.54 11.64 5.15
N LEU A 516 -5.72 12.03 4.65
CA LEU A 516 -5.86 13.22 3.81
C LEU A 516 -5.53 14.50 4.56
N TYR A 517 -6.05 14.63 5.79
CA TYR A 517 -5.76 15.77 6.67
C TYR A 517 -4.25 15.88 6.94
N TRP A 518 -3.61 14.79 7.34
CA TRP A 518 -2.17 14.76 7.61
C TRP A 518 -1.32 14.92 6.35
N ALA A 519 -1.70 14.34 5.21
CA ALA A 519 -1.01 14.57 3.94
C ALA A 519 -0.97 16.07 3.59
N GLY A 520 -2.10 16.77 3.76
CA GLY A 520 -2.18 18.22 3.61
C GLY A 520 -1.22 18.95 4.54
N ARG A 521 -1.20 18.58 5.83
CA ARG A 521 -0.27 19.16 6.80
C ARG A 521 1.19 18.91 6.42
N TYR A 522 1.57 17.68 6.11
CA TYR A 522 2.96 17.36 5.78
C TYR A 522 3.45 18.06 4.52
N ILE A 523 2.60 18.19 3.49
CA ILE A 523 2.94 18.99 2.29
C ILE A 523 3.08 20.47 2.62
N GLY A 524 2.15 21.02 3.41
CA GLY A 524 2.23 22.41 3.87
C GLY A 524 3.52 22.67 4.63
N ARG A 525 3.88 21.76 5.55
CA ARG A 525 5.12 21.81 6.31
C ARG A 525 6.34 21.69 5.42
N ALA A 526 6.41 20.69 4.55
CA ALA A 526 7.53 20.49 3.65
C ALA A 526 7.75 21.72 2.76
N LEU A 527 6.68 22.31 2.22
CA LEU A 527 6.78 23.48 1.33
C LEU A 527 7.27 24.73 2.07
N VAL A 528 6.70 25.04 3.23
CA VAL A 528 7.09 26.23 4.02
C VAL A 528 8.53 26.06 4.53
N THR A 529 8.85 24.88 5.07
CA THR A 529 10.19 24.53 5.57
C THR A 529 11.23 24.59 4.46
N SER A 530 10.95 24.03 3.27
CA SER A 530 11.88 24.08 2.13
C SER A 530 12.18 25.50 1.69
N ARG A 531 11.16 26.37 1.61
CA ARG A 531 11.35 27.78 1.26
C ARG A 531 12.17 28.54 2.30
N HIS A 532 11.92 28.28 3.57
CA HIS A 532 12.64 28.89 4.68
C HIS A 532 14.11 28.44 4.71
N LEU A 533 14.37 27.13 4.65
CA LEU A 533 15.72 26.57 4.61
C LEU A 533 16.49 27.06 3.38
N ARG A 534 15.85 27.12 2.20
CA ARG A 534 16.47 27.69 1.00
C ARG A 534 16.88 29.15 1.22
N MET A 535 16.02 29.96 1.85
CA MET A 535 16.33 31.35 2.16
C MET A 535 17.54 31.45 3.10
N VAL A 536 17.55 30.67 4.19
CA VAL A 536 18.66 30.67 5.16
C VAL A 536 19.96 30.20 4.51
N LEU A 537 19.94 29.11 3.73
CA LEU A 537 21.12 28.62 3.01
C LEU A 537 21.68 29.65 2.01
N ASN A 538 20.83 30.42 1.33
CA ASN A 538 21.29 31.50 0.46
C ASN A 538 22.00 32.62 1.24
N GLN A 539 21.59 32.90 2.48
CA GLN A 539 22.31 33.81 3.36
C GLN A 539 23.64 33.20 3.82
N MET A 540 23.69 31.89 4.07
CA MET A 540 24.91 31.20 4.51
C MET A 540 26.00 31.09 3.43
N ILE A 541 25.66 31.07 2.14
CA ILE A 541 26.66 30.96 1.04
C ILE A 541 27.72 32.06 1.08
N ASN A 542 27.33 33.27 1.51
CA ASN A 542 28.20 34.44 1.48
C ASN A 542 28.96 34.68 2.80
N ASN A 543 28.75 33.84 3.81
CA ASN A 543 29.39 33.97 5.12
C ASN A 543 30.48 32.89 5.29
N GLU A 544 31.57 33.23 5.99
CA GLU A 544 32.70 32.34 6.28
C GLU A 544 32.29 31.19 7.23
N GLU A 545 33.09 30.13 7.34
CA GLU A 545 32.73 28.94 8.16
C GLU A 545 32.76 29.22 9.68
N ASP A 546 33.55 30.19 10.13
CA ASP A 546 33.64 30.63 11.55
C ASP A 546 32.74 31.85 11.79
N ILE A 547 31.43 31.62 12.00
CA ILE A 547 30.46 32.66 12.34
C ILE A 547 30.27 32.73 13.85
N ASP A 548 30.62 33.87 14.44
CA ASP A 548 30.22 34.20 15.80
C ASP A 548 28.76 34.70 15.83
N LEU A 549 27.88 33.89 16.44
CA LEU A 549 26.45 34.18 16.56
C LEU A 549 26.13 35.26 17.60
N GLU A 550 27.07 35.61 18.49
CA GLU A 550 26.89 36.71 19.44
C GLU A 550 27.03 38.07 18.74
N THR A 551 27.87 38.14 17.70
CA THR A 551 28.11 39.37 16.94
C THR A 551 27.23 39.49 15.68
N ASN A 552 26.76 38.38 15.11
CA ASN A 552 25.88 38.40 13.93
C ASN A 552 24.38 38.23 14.29
N THR A 553 23.76 39.33 14.76
CA THR A 553 22.34 39.36 15.16
C THR A 553 21.39 38.86 14.07
N LYS A 554 21.63 39.19 12.80
CA LYS A 554 20.82 38.73 11.66
C LYS A 554 20.84 37.21 11.55
N LEU A 555 22.02 36.60 11.47
CA LEU A 555 22.14 35.15 11.33
C LEU A 555 21.62 34.43 12.58
N SER A 556 21.85 34.99 13.77
CA SER A 556 21.29 34.45 15.01
C SER A 556 19.75 34.37 14.96
N ILE A 557 19.07 35.42 14.50
CA ILE A 557 17.60 35.43 14.34
C ILE A 557 17.16 34.42 13.26
N LEU A 558 17.85 34.38 12.12
CA LEU A 558 17.52 33.46 11.02
C LEU A 558 17.74 31.98 11.38
N LEU A 559 18.77 31.65 12.14
CA LEU A 559 19.01 30.28 12.59
C LEU A 559 18.03 29.88 13.70
N ARG A 560 17.74 30.78 14.65
CA ARG A 560 16.71 30.54 15.67
C ARG A 560 15.34 30.30 15.05
N SER A 561 14.99 31.01 13.97
CA SER A 561 13.71 30.78 13.27
C SER A 561 13.65 29.42 12.59
N VAL A 562 14.79 28.83 12.15
CA VAL A 562 14.83 27.43 11.68
C VAL A 562 14.38 26.47 12.79
N THR A 563 14.94 26.59 13.99
CA THR A 563 14.56 25.72 15.12
C THR A 563 13.10 25.91 15.54
N GLN A 564 12.61 27.14 15.56
CA GLN A 564 11.21 27.44 15.90
C GLN A 564 10.23 26.89 14.86
N LEU A 565 10.58 26.98 13.57
CA LEU A 565 9.74 26.52 12.47
C LEU A 565 9.70 24.98 12.38
N THR A 566 10.84 24.33 12.59
CA THR A 566 10.98 22.86 12.49
C THR A 566 10.71 22.13 13.82
N ASN A 567 10.70 22.85 14.94
CA ASN A 567 10.64 22.32 16.30
C ASN A 567 11.80 21.38 16.66
N THR A 568 12.97 21.52 16.03
CA THR A 568 14.17 20.70 16.29
C THR A 568 14.97 21.21 17.49
N TYR A 569 14.34 21.30 18.66
CA TYR A 569 14.99 21.74 19.91
C TYR A 569 16.08 20.75 20.38
N PRO A 570 17.16 21.23 21.04
CA PRO A 570 17.44 22.62 21.40
C PRO A 570 17.90 23.49 20.21
N GLY A 571 18.35 22.88 19.11
CA GLY A 571 18.71 23.53 17.85
C GLY A 571 19.59 24.76 18.04
N PHE A 572 19.30 25.83 17.29
CA PHE A 572 19.98 27.12 17.33
C PHE A 572 19.51 28.04 18.48
N VAL A 573 18.56 27.61 19.31
CA VAL A 573 18.05 28.39 20.46
C VAL A 573 18.84 28.05 21.74
N GLY A 574 19.23 26.79 21.90
CA GLY A 574 19.99 26.28 23.05
C GLY A 574 19.23 26.27 24.38
N ASP A 575 19.92 25.91 25.47
CA ASP A 575 19.41 25.98 26.85
C ASP A 575 19.96 27.25 27.53
N LYS A 576 19.08 28.10 28.06
CA LYS A 576 19.44 29.31 28.84
C LYS A 576 20.40 30.29 28.13
N GLY A 577 20.15 30.60 26.86
CA GLY A 577 20.78 31.74 26.17
C GLY A 577 22.20 31.51 25.65
N LYS A 578 22.68 30.26 25.59
CA LYS A 578 23.88 29.88 24.82
C LYS A 578 23.49 28.98 23.66
N PRO A 579 23.96 29.21 22.42
CA PRO A 579 23.73 28.27 21.33
C PRO A 579 24.33 26.91 21.70
N SER A 580 23.52 25.84 21.67
CA SER A 580 23.91 24.49 22.15
C SER A 580 24.81 23.73 21.17
N ILE A 581 25.16 24.33 20.02
CA ILE A 581 25.70 23.61 18.87
C ILE A 581 27.07 24.18 18.51
N SER A 582 28.08 23.31 18.49
CA SER A 582 29.46 23.63 18.13
C SER A 582 29.68 23.76 16.62
N ASN A 583 28.77 23.25 15.79
CA ASN A 583 28.89 23.24 14.33
C ASN A 583 27.56 23.62 13.63
N ILE A 584 27.47 24.86 13.11
CA ILE A 584 26.28 25.39 12.43
C ILE A 584 25.96 24.58 11.16
N ARG A 585 27.00 24.19 10.41
CA ARG A 585 26.84 23.46 9.14
C ARG A 585 26.21 22.09 9.37
N GLU A 586 26.73 21.36 10.35
CA GLU A 586 26.24 20.03 10.70
C GLU A 586 24.75 20.07 11.10
N GLU A 587 24.35 21.02 11.95
CA GLU A 587 22.94 21.15 12.34
C GLU A 587 22.04 21.53 11.17
N LEU A 588 22.45 22.48 10.31
CA LEU A 588 21.66 22.86 9.14
C LEU A 588 21.46 21.66 8.20
N ILE A 589 22.50 20.87 7.98
CA ILE A 589 22.42 19.65 7.17
C ILE A 589 21.49 18.64 7.85
N ALA A 590 21.65 18.37 9.15
CA ALA A 590 20.81 17.44 9.89
C ALA A 590 19.31 17.82 9.86
N VAL A 591 18.98 19.11 10.02
CA VAL A 591 17.59 19.61 9.92
C VAL A 591 16.99 19.39 8.52
N ILE A 592 17.83 19.25 7.49
CA ILE A 592 17.39 18.96 6.12
C ILE A 592 17.31 17.45 5.86
N VAL A 593 18.38 16.69 6.13
CA VAL A 593 18.56 15.31 5.62
C VAL A 593 18.31 14.21 6.65
N ASP A 594 18.38 14.46 7.96
CA ASP A 594 18.27 13.41 8.97
C ASP A 594 16.80 12.98 9.15
N LYS A 595 16.47 11.77 8.71
CA LYS A 595 15.12 11.17 8.83
C LYS A 595 14.72 10.84 10.28
N ASN A 596 15.68 10.67 11.18
CA ASN A 596 15.44 10.28 12.57
C ASN A 596 15.23 11.52 13.47
N LYS A 597 15.66 12.70 13.02
CA LYS A 597 15.42 13.97 13.70
C LYS A 597 13.99 14.43 13.50
N VAL A 598 13.16 14.23 14.54
CA VAL A 598 11.75 14.66 14.52
C VAL A 598 11.67 16.16 14.23
N GLY A 599 10.90 16.51 13.21
CA GLY A 599 10.73 17.90 12.76
C GLY A 599 11.62 18.32 11.58
N SER A 600 12.65 17.53 11.25
CA SER A 600 13.46 17.76 10.05
C SER A 600 12.63 17.68 8.76
N LEU A 601 13.17 18.21 7.67
CA LEU A 601 12.53 18.13 6.36
C LEU A 601 12.45 16.67 5.88
N ALA A 602 13.53 15.89 6.04
CA ALA A 602 13.55 14.45 5.72
C ALA A 602 12.48 13.66 6.50
N HIS A 603 12.36 13.89 7.80
CA HIS A 603 11.33 13.26 8.62
C HIS A 603 9.93 13.65 8.14
N THR A 604 9.70 14.93 7.83
CA THR A 604 8.41 15.42 7.30
C THR A 604 8.04 14.76 5.97
N LEU A 605 9.01 14.62 5.05
CA LEU A 605 8.78 13.95 3.77
C LEU A 605 8.53 12.45 3.96
N SER A 606 9.20 11.78 4.89
CA SER A 606 8.90 10.39 5.23
C SER A 606 7.47 10.20 5.77
N MET A 607 7.02 11.11 6.64
CA MET A 607 5.64 11.11 7.15
C MET A 607 4.59 11.41 6.06
N PHE A 608 4.93 12.31 5.14
CA PHE A 608 4.13 12.54 3.93
C PHE A 608 4.01 11.24 3.12
N SER A 609 5.12 10.57 2.83
CA SER A 609 5.13 9.29 2.10
C SER A 609 4.25 8.25 2.78
N ASN A 610 4.37 8.08 4.11
CA ASN A 610 3.54 7.12 4.87
C ASN A 610 2.04 7.40 4.75
N SER A 611 1.65 8.68 4.82
CA SER A 611 0.26 9.11 4.65
C SER A 611 -0.20 8.87 3.21
N TYR A 612 0.65 9.21 2.23
CA TYR A 612 0.37 9.04 0.82
C TYR A 612 0.15 7.56 0.45
N TYR A 613 1.03 6.65 0.86
CA TYR A 613 0.86 5.21 0.64
C TYR A 613 -0.42 4.66 1.29
N SER A 614 -0.84 5.22 2.43
CA SER A 614 -2.03 4.79 3.16
C SER A 614 -3.34 5.02 2.42
N ILE A 615 -3.39 5.96 1.49
CA ILE A 615 -4.60 6.32 0.70
C ILE A 615 -4.35 6.20 -0.81
N ARG A 616 -3.54 5.21 -1.21
CA ARG A 616 -3.16 4.93 -2.61
C ARG A 616 -4.34 4.91 -3.58
N ASN A 617 -5.47 4.35 -3.16
CA ASN A 617 -6.67 4.20 -3.98
C ASN A 617 -7.35 5.54 -4.36
N LEU A 618 -6.96 6.66 -3.76
CA LEU A 618 -7.47 7.99 -4.10
C LEU A 618 -6.60 8.75 -5.11
N TRP A 619 -5.36 8.29 -5.33
CA TRP A 619 -4.40 9.03 -6.14
C TRP A 619 -4.48 8.64 -7.61
N SER A 620 -4.46 9.65 -8.49
CA SER A 620 -4.32 9.42 -9.92
C SER A 620 -2.90 8.94 -10.26
N THR A 621 -2.74 8.39 -11.46
CA THR A 621 -1.41 8.02 -11.99
C THR A 621 -0.49 9.23 -12.09
N ASP A 622 -1.03 10.42 -12.38
CA ASP A 622 -0.23 11.66 -12.46
C ASP A 622 0.24 12.15 -11.09
N MET A 623 -0.56 11.96 -10.04
CA MET A 623 -0.10 12.21 -8.67
C MET A 623 1.04 11.28 -8.29
N TRP A 624 0.90 10.00 -8.66
CA TRP A 624 1.93 8.99 -8.42
C TRP A 624 3.26 9.36 -9.10
N ARG A 625 3.21 9.81 -10.36
CA ARG A 625 4.38 10.36 -11.08
C ARG A 625 5.10 11.44 -10.31
N VAL A 626 4.37 12.47 -9.90
CA VAL A 626 4.98 13.62 -9.23
C VAL A 626 5.52 13.20 -7.86
N PHE A 627 4.80 12.33 -7.15
CA PHE A 627 5.26 11.77 -5.87
C PHE A 627 6.57 10.98 -6.02
N GLU A 628 6.68 10.07 -6.99
CA GLU A 628 7.92 9.33 -7.25
C GLU A 628 9.05 10.27 -7.69
N SER A 629 8.74 11.32 -8.45
CA SER A 629 9.75 12.32 -8.82
C SER A 629 10.31 13.07 -7.61
N ILE A 630 9.54 13.24 -6.53
CA ILE A 630 10.04 13.81 -5.26
C ILE A 630 11.11 12.88 -4.69
N HIS A 631 10.84 11.57 -4.63
CA HIS A 631 11.79 10.57 -4.15
C HIS A 631 13.06 10.50 -5.01
N GLN A 632 12.94 10.52 -6.34
CA GLN A 632 14.09 10.51 -7.24
C GLN A 632 15.04 11.70 -7.05
N ILE A 633 14.51 12.86 -6.68
CA ILE A 633 15.31 14.07 -6.40
C ILE A 633 15.90 14.03 -4.98
N TRP A 634 15.15 13.48 -4.03
CA TRP A 634 15.43 13.57 -2.59
C TRP A 634 16.33 12.44 -2.07
N ASP A 635 16.07 11.20 -2.48
CA ASP A 635 16.77 10.01 -1.98
C ASP A 635 18.29 10.03 -2.20
N PRO A 636 18.84 10.54 -3.33
CA PRO A 636 20.29 10.64 -3.50
C PRO A 636 20.97 11.54 -2.45
N VAL A 637 20.25 12.54 -1.92
CA VAL A 637 20.77 13.51 -0.96
C VAL A 637 20.71 12.96 0.46
N ILE A 638 19.64 12.25 0.82
CA ILE A 638 19.53 11.58 2.13
C ILE A 638 20.57 10.47 2.28
N ASN A 639 20.88 9.76 1.19
CA ASN A 639 21.80 8.61 1.21
C ASN A 639 23.27 9.01 1.01
N ALA A 640 23.57 10.30 0.85
CA ALA A 640 24.94 10.79 0.76
C ALA A 640 25.53 10.97 2.16
N ASP A 641 26.86 10.82 2.29
CA ASP A 641 27.55 11.14 3.53
C ASP A 641 27.40 12.64 3.84
N GLU A 642 26.97 12.99 5.05
CA GLU A 642 26.65 14.37 5.46
C GLU A 642 27.82 15.34 5.19
N GLU A 643 29.06 14.89 5.39
CA GLU A 643 30.28 15.68 5.15
C GLU A 643 30.46 16.09 3.68
N SER A 644 29.94 15.28 2.75
CA SER A 644 30.05 15.50 1.30
C SER A 644 28.99 16.47 0.73
N VAL A 645 27.99 16.82 1.53
CA VAL A 645 26.86 17.63 1.09
C VAL A 645 27.19 19.12 1.19
N SER A 646 27.10 19.84 0.05
CA SER A 646 27.32 21.30 -0.02
C SER A 646 26.01 22.09 0.02
N TYR A 647 26.04 23.32 0.53
CA TYR A 647 24.86 24.22 0.54
C TYR A 647 24.30 24.47 -0.87
N LYS A 648 25.16 24.58 -1.89
CA LYS A 648 24.73 24.75 -3.29
C LYS A 648 23.94 23.53 -3.80
N ALA A 649 24.35 22.32 -3.44
CA ALA A 649 23.62 21.10 -3.77
C ALA A 649 22.26 21.06 -3.07
N LEU A 650 22.20 21.42 -1.77
CA LEU A 650 20.96 21.48 -1.01
C LEU A 650 19.97 22.51 -1.58
N ILE A 651 20.43 23.72 -1.90
CA ILE A 651 19.57 24.75 -2.51
C ILE A 651 18.96 24.25 -3.82
N LYS A 652 19.77 23.65 -4.70
CA LYS A 652 19.30 23.10 -5.97
C LYS A 652 18.21 22.04 -5.76
N VAL A 653 18.39 21.17 -4.78
CA VAL A 653 17.42 20.12 -4.43
C VAL A 653 16.16 20.73 -3.84
N LEU A 654 16.27 21.73 -2.96
CA LEU A 654 15.13 22.45 -2.39
C LEU A 654 14.31 23.18 -3.47
N ASP A 655 14.94 23.79 -4.48
CA ASP A 655 14.26 24.41 -5.61
C ASP A 655 13.44 23.41 -6.44
N GLN A 656 14.05 22.26 -6.73
CA GLN A 656 13.39 21.18 -7.43
C GLN A 656 12.23 20.60 -6.59
N LEU A 657 12.46 20.39 -5.29
CA LEU A 657 11.46 19.89 -4.35
C LEU A 657 10.26 20.85 -4.25
N ILE A 658 10.49 22.15 -4.08
CA ILE A 658 9.43 23.17 -4.04
C ILE A 658 8.56 23.09 -5.30
N THR A 659 9.18 22.96 -6.46
CA THR A 659 8.46 22.86 -7.74
C THR A 659 7.58 21.60 -7.79
N ARG A 660 8.10 20.44 -7.35
CA ARG A 660 7.34 19.19 -7.30
C ARG A 660 6.21 19.21 -6.27
N LEU A 661 6.45 19.78 -5.09
CA LEU A 661 5.41 19.94 -4.07
C LEU A 661 4.26 20.83 -4.59
N ILE A 662 4.56 21.93 -5.28
CA ILE A 662 3.53 22.80 -5.88
C ILE A 662 2.77 22.07 -6.98
N ALA A 663 3.46 21.34 -7.86
CA ALA A 663 2.82 20.54 -8.91
C ALA A 663 1.88 19.49 -8.29
N PHE A 664 2.33 18.80 -7.24
CA PHE A 664 1.53 17.82 -6.52
C PHE A 664 0.28 18.45 -5.88
N MET A 665 0.43 19.62 -5.25
CA MET A 665 -0.72 20.37 -4.70
C MET A 665 -1.75 20.72 -5.78
N GLY A 666 -1.31 21.13 -6.98
CA GLY A 666 -2.20 21.44 -8.10
C GLY A 666 -2.95 20.22 -8.61
N LEU A 667 -2.28 19.07 -8.73
CA LEU A 667 -2.91 17.82 -9.15
C LEU A 667 -3.99 17.36 -8.16
N ILE A 668 -3.77 17.54 -6.85
CA ILE A 668 -4.77 17.24 -5.80
C ILE A 668 -6.04 18.04 -6.00
N GLU A 669 -5.91 19.34 -6.27
CA GLU A 669 -7.05 20.22 -6.50
C GLU A 669 -7.84 19.84 -7.76
N GLU A 670 -7.17 19.29 -8.79
CA GLU A 670 -7.79 18.87 -10.04
C GLU A 670 -8.45 17.48 -9.98
N SER A 671 -7.86 16.52 -9.26
CA SER A 671 -8.22 15.10 -9.43
C SER A 671 -9.10 14.51 -8.33
N ILE A 672 -9.19 15.14 -7.14
CA ILE A 672 -9.96 14.58 -6.01
C ILE A 672 -11.29 15.31 -5.87
N LEU A 673 -12.38 14.56 -5.74
CA LEU A 673 -13.69 15.16 -5.49
C LEU A 673 -13.77 15.72 -4.06
N VAL A 674 -14.45 16.85 -3.87
CA VAL A 674 -14.72 17.41 -2.52
C VAL A 674 -15.32 16.36 -1.59
N ASP A 675 -16.28 15.58 -2.10
CA ASP A 675 -16.95 14.50 -1.38
C ASP A 675 -16.07 13.28 -1.08
N GLN A 676 -14.91 13.13 -1.71
CA GLN A 676 -13.93 12.10 -1.39
C GLN A 676 -12.96 12.53 -0.28
N GLY A 677 -13.14 13.72 0.30
CA GLY A 677 -12.34 14.21 1.42
C GLY A 677 -11.29 15.25 1.06
N LEU A 678 -11.29 15.79 -0.17
CA LEU A 678 -10.39 16.89 -0.57
C LEU A 678 -10.46 18.08 0.41
N LEU A 679 -11.63 18.32 1.00
CA LEU A 679 -11.82 19.34 2.02
C LEU A 679 -10.87 19.16 3.22
N LEU A 680 -10.70 17.92 3.70
CA LEU A 680 -9.81 17.63 4.83
C LEU A 680 -8.35 17.89 4.51
N TYR A 681 -7.94 17.56 3.28
CA TYR A 681 -6.61 17.91 2.79
C TYR A 681 -6.38 19.42 2.84
N PHE A 682 -7.33 20.24 2.35
CA PHE A 682 -7.19 21.69 2.38
C PHE A 682 -7.21 22.28 3.79
N ILE A 683 -8.04 21.74 4.68
CA ILE A 683 -8.06 22.14 6.09
C ILE A 683 -6.70 21.87 6.72
N GLY A 684 -6.15 20.65 6.55
CA GLY A 684 -4.82 20.30 7.05
C GLY A 684 -3.72 21.19 6.48
N LEU A 685 -3.67 21.32 5.16
CA LEU A 685 -2.70 22.14 4.45
C LEU A 685 -2.69 23.60 4.91
N ASN A 686 -3.86 24.23 4.94
CA ASN A 686 -3.94 25.65 5.30
C ASN A 686 -3.71 25.86 6.80
N LEU A 687 -4.21 24.97 7.66
CA LEU A 687 -3.97 25.05 9.10
C LEU A 687 -2.48 24.96 9.42
N GLU A 688 -1.76 24.02 8.81
CA GLU A 688 -0.31 23.90 8.99
C GLU A 688 0.43 25.16 8.52
N ARG A 689 0.08 25.68 7.34
CA ARG A 689 0.69 26.92 6.82
C ARG A 689 0.47 28.10 7.75
N VAL A 690 -0.72 28.23 8.33
CA VAL A 690 -1.02 29.29 9.31
C VAL A 690 -0.16 29.12 10.56
N ILE A 691 -0.08 27.91 11.13
CA ILE A 691 0.74 27.62 12.31
C ILE A 691 2.20 27.98 12.05
N LEU A 692 2.78 27.52 10.94
CA LEU A 692 4.18 27.79 10.61
C LEU A 692 4.43 29.27 10.31
N ASN A 693 3.48 29.97 9.68
CA ASN A 693 3.56 31.41 9.49
C ASN A 693 3.57 32.16 10.83
N VAL A 694 2.72 31.77 11.79
CA VAL A 694 2.71 32.35 13.14
C VAL A 694 4.07 32.16 13.82
N SER A 695 4.62 30.93 13.81
CA SER A 695 5.94 30.66 14.40
C SER A 695 7.05 31.47 13.74
N ASN A 696 7.02 31.59 12.41
CA ASN A 696 8.02 32.35 11.65
C ASN A 696 7.91 33.86 11.92
N PHE A 697 6.68 34.40 11.95
CA PHE A 697 6.43 35.81 12.30
C PHE A 697 6.84 36.10 13.74
N GLN A 698 6.58 35.18 14.66
CA GLN A 698 6.97 35.32 16.05
C GLN A 698 8.49 35.37 16.20
N SER A 699 9.21 34.54 15.43
CA SER A 699 10.68 34.46 15.48
C SER A 699 11.38 35.67 14.85
N MET A 700 10.83 36.22 13.76
CA MET A 700 11.51 37.24 12.94
C MET A 700 10.95 38.66 13.10
N LEU A 701 9.70 38.85 13.52
CA LEU A 701 9.04 40.18 13.53
C LEU A 701 8.84 40.76 14.92
N THR A 702 8.97 39.98 15.99
CA THR A 702 8.71 40.46 17.36
C THR A 702 9.90 41.18 17.98
N VAL A 703 11.13 40.77 17.63
CA VAL A 703 12.36 41.40 18.13
C VAL A 703 12.58 42.74 17.42
N VAL A 704 12.89 43.77 18.19
CA VAL A 704 13.27 45.09 17.67
C VAL A 704 14.79 45.11 17.46
N THR A 705 15.22 45.46 16.26
CA THR A 705 16.63 45.55 15.87
C THR A 705 16.91 46.90 15.21
N ASP A 706 18.19 47.22 14.97
CA ASP A 706 18.57 48.42 14.21
C ASP A 706 17.96 48.42 12.81
N ASP A 707 17.65 49.61 12.26
CA ASP A 707 16.93 49.79 10.99
C ASP A 707 17.52 48.98 9.82
N TYR A 708 18.86 48.91 9.73
CA TYR A 708 19.53 48.13 8.68
C TYR A 708 19.30 46.63 8.83
N ILE A 709 19.45 46.09 10.05
CA ILE A 709 19.25 44.66 10.35
C ILE A 709 17.76 44.31 10.19
N GLU A 710 16.87 45.20 10.63
CA GLU A 710 15.43 45.02 10.46
C GLU A 710 15.06 44.90 8.98
N TYR A 711 15.58 45.78 8.12
CA TYR A 711 15.36 45.69 6.68
C TYR A 711 15.79 44.34 6.10
N GLU A 712 16.98 43.85 6.45
CA GLU A 712 17.48 42.56 5.95
C GLU A 712 16.62 41.38 6.44
N ILE A 713 16.17 41.41 7.69
CA ILE A 713 15.27 40.40 8.26
C ILE A 713 13.91 40.42 7.55
N LEU A 714 13.35 41.61 7.31
CA LEU A 714 12.08 41.77 6.61
C LEU A 714 12.19 41.32 5.14
N GLU A 715 13.29 41.62 4.46
CA GLU A 715 13.55 41.14 3.10
C GLU A 715 13.68 39.61 3.06
N ALA A 716 14.45 39.02 3.97
CA ALA A 716 14.58 37.58 4.13
C ALA A 716 13.22 36.90 4.40
N MET A 717 12.40 37.51 5.27
CA MET A 717 11.04 37.05 5.57
C MET A 717 10.15 37.07 4.34
N LEU A 718 10.12 38.19 3.61
CA LEU A 718 9.34 38.35 2.38
C LEU A 718 9.81 37.40 1.26
N HIS A 719 11.10 37.07 1.20
CA HIS A 719 11.64 36.06 0.29
C HIS A 719 11.15 34.65 0.65
N SER A 720 11.32 34.23 1.91
CA SER A 720 10.85 32.92 2.39
C SER A 720 9.34 32.73 2.20
N HIS A 721 8.56 33.81 2.39
CA HIS A 721 7.10 33.79 2.25
C HIS A 721 6.59 33.93 0.78
N GLU A 722 7.49 34.20 -0.18
CA GLU A 722 7.18 34.54 -1.58
C GLU A 722 6.25 35.77 -1.71
N SER A 723 6.54 36.80 -0.91
CA SER A 723 5.77 38.05 -0.85
C SER A 723 6.55 39.28 -1.28
N LEU A 724 7.85 39.17 -1.58
CA LEU A 724 8.67 40.33 -1.91
C LEU A 724 8.18 41.09 -3.15
N ASN A 725 7.85 40.37 -4.23
CA ASN A 725 7.39 41.01 -5.47
C ASN A 725 6.05 41.74 -5.28
N ILE A 726 5.10 41.14 -4.56
CA ILE A 726 3.81 41.77 -4.29
C ILE A 726 3.96 42.93 -3.30
N TYR A 727 4.88 42.84 -2.34
CA TYR A 727 5.21 43.96 -1.46
C TYR A 727 5.71 45.17 -2.26
N ARG A 728 6.72 44.95 -3.13
CA ARG A 728 7.30 45.99 -3.98
C ARG A 728 6.24 46.60 -4.92
N TYR A 729 5.33 45.78 -5.45
CA TYR A 729 4.21 46.26 -6.27
C TYR A 729 3.22 47.12 -5.47
N SER A 730 2.81 46.67 -4.28
CA SER A 730 1.76 47.31 -3.49
C SER A 730 2.21 48.60 -2.80
N TYR A 731 3.42 48.62 -2.21
CA TYR A 731 3.86 49.74 -1.38
C TYR A 731 4.81 50.71 -2.09
N ARG A 732 5.49 50.28 -3.17
CA ARG A 732 6.43 51.09 -3.97
C ARG A 732 7.44 51.90 -3.13
N SER A 733 7.79 51.38 -1.95
CA SER A 733 8.58 52.07 -0.93
C SER A 733 9.65 51.15 -0.34
N TYR A 734 10.50 51.73 0.53
CA TYR A 734 11.39 50.98 1.41
C TYR A 734 10.62 49.93 2.24
N ILE A 735 11.29 48.82 2.56
CA ILE A 735 10.71 47.73 3.36
C ILE A 735 10.64 48.19 4.82
N ASN A 736 9.45 48.23 5.41
CA ASN A 736 9.25 48.59 6.81
C ASN A 736 8.25 47.64 7.49
N ILE A 737 8.38 47.49 8.80
CA ILE A 737 7.59 46.54 9.59
C ILE A 737 6.07 46.76 9.46
N SER A 738 5.61 48.01 9.42
CA SER A 738 4.18 48.35 9.35
C SER A 738 3.53 47.87 8.05
N SER A 739 4.19 48.12 6.92
CA SER A 739 3.75 47.65 5.61
C SER A 739 3.84 46.14 5.49
N VAL A 740 4.87 45.52 6.07
CA VAL A 740 5.01 44.05 6.08
C VAL A 740 3.87 43.41 6.87
N ILE A 741 3.61 43.83 8.12
CA ILE A 741 2.49 43.35 8.94
C ILE A 741 1.15 43.55 8.21
N SER A 742 0.95 44.70 7.59
CA SER A 742 -0.26 44.98 6.81
C SER A 742 -0.48 43.93 5.71
N LEU A 743 0.58 43.55 4.98
CA LEU A 743 0.51 42.63 3.86
C LEU A 743 0.43 41.15 4.28
N ILE A 744 1.38 40.67 5.10
CA ILE A 744 1.52 39.24 5.38
C ILE A 744 0.69 38.77 6.57
N LEU A 745 0.26 39.67 7.47
CA LEU A 745 -0.56 39.33 8.63
C LEU A 745 -2.04 39.69 8.42
N LEU A 746 -2.33 40.97 8.13
CA LEU A 746 -3.69 41.53 8.25
C LEU A 746 -4.51 41.61 6.95
N ASP A 747 -3.86 41.56 5.78
CA ASP A 747 -4.54 41.67 4.49
C ASP A 747 -5.61 40.57 4.32
N THR A 748 -6.80 40.91 3.82
CA THR A 748 -7.91 39.94 3.66
C THR A 748 -8.06 39.39 2.25
N LYS A 749 -7.28 39.89 1.29
CA LYS A 749 -7.38 39.60 -0.14
C LYS A 749 -6.15 38.84 -0.64
N TYR A 750 -5.00 39.01 0.01
CA TYR A 750 -3.77 38.34 -0.36
C TYR A 750 -3.78 36.88 0.09
N ALA A 751 -3.73 35.94 -0.86
CA ALA A 751 -3.91 34.51 -0.60
C ALA A 751 -2.87 33.86 0.35
N ARG A 752 -1.76 34.57 0.63
CA ARG A 752 -0.72 34.10 1.57
C ARG A 752 -0.76 34.82 2.90
N SER A 753 -1.56 35.88 3.07
CA SER A 753 -1.66 36.55 4.35
C SER A 753 -2.26 35.62 5.40
N LEU A 754 -1.90 35.83 6.66
CA LEU A 754 -2.40 35.01 7.76
C LEU A 754 -3.93 35.13 7.88
N THR A 755 -4.47 36.34 7.81
CA THR A 755 -5.91 36.60 7.90
C THR A 755 -6.70 35.93 6.78
N TYR A 756 -6.18 35.93 5.54
CA TYR A 756 -6.81 35.22 4.44
C TYR A 756 -6.83 33.71 4.68
N LEU A 757 -5.70 33.13 5.07
CA LEU A 757 -5.58 31.68 5.29
C LEU A 757 -6.45 31.20 6.45
N VAL A 758 -6.48 31.93 7.58
CA VAL A 758 -7.37 31.64 8.72
C VAL A 758 -8.84 31.70 8.29
N ASN A 759 -9.22 32.68 7.47
CA ASN A 759 -10.58 32.76 6.93
C ASN A 759 -10.92 31.58 6.01
N ARG A 760 -9.96 31.11 5.20
CA ARG A 760 -10.14 29.94 4.34
C ARG A 760 -10.37 28.68 5.17
N VAL A 761 -9.52 28.42 6.16
CA VAL A 761 -9.69 27.29 7.11
C VAL A 761 -11.06 27.37 7.79
N ARG A 762 -11.46 28.54 8.26
CA ARG A 762 -12.78 28.75 8.88
C ARG A 762 -13.93 28.39 7.93
N LYS A 763 -13.87 28.81 6.66
CA LYS A 763 -14.90 28.49 5.65
C LYS A 763 -14.96 26.99 5.36
N ASP A 764 -13.80 26.36 5.23
CA ASP A 764 -13.71 24.94 4.90
C ASP A 764 -14.24 24.05 6.04
N ILE A 765 -13.90 24.39 7.29
CA ILE A 765 -14.30 23.63 8.49
C ILE A 765 -15.84 23.56 8.66
N ILE A 766 -16.58 24.59 8.27
CA ILE A 766 -18.05 24.64 8.40
C ILE A 766 -18.73 23.56 7.55
N HIS A 767 -18.08 23.11 6.47
CA HIS A 767 -18.60 22.08 5.57
C HIS A 767 -18.33 20.64 6.04
N LEU A 768 -17.61 20.44 7.15
CA LEU A 768 -17.40 19.10 7.70
C LEU A 768 -18.73 18.50 8.22
N PRO A 769 -18.92 17.17 8.18
CA PRO A 769 -20.15 16.54 8.64
C PRO A 769 -20.45 16.82 10.12
N HIS A 770 -21.69 17.22 10.44
CA HIS A 770 -22.13 17.55 11.80
C HIS A 770 -23.07 16.48 12.37
N SER A 771 -22.89 16.11 13.64
CA SER A 771 -23.75 15.17 14.37
C SER A 771 -24.79 15.84 15.28
N LYS A 772 -24.70 17.16 15.52
CA LYS A 772 -25.56 17.91 16.47
C LYS A 772 -26.28 19.13 15.85
N VAL A 773 -27.27 19.63 16.60
CA VAL A 773 -28.33 20.63 16.32
C VAL A 773 -27.96 21.76 15.34
N LYS A 774 -28.86 22.06 14.39
CA LYS A 774 -28.77 23.19 13.46
C LYS A 774 -28.69 24.53 14.22
N GLY A 775 -27.61 25.29 14.04
CA GLY A 775 -27.52 26.71 14.41
C GLY A 775 -26.47 27.11 15.46
N ALA A 776 -25.79 26.16 16.13
CA ALA A 776 -24.72 26.45 17.09
C ALA A 776 -23.33 26.13 16.53
N LEU A 777 -22.31 26.93 16.88
CA LEU A 777 -20.92 26.64 16.54
C LEU A 777 -20.44 25.38 17.26
N GLN A 778 -19.84 24.46 16.51
CA GLN A 778 -19.23 23.26 17.05
C GLN A 778 -17.91 23.57 17.78
N ASP A 779 -17.47 22.65 18.63
CA ASP A 779 -16.26 22.86 19.44
C ASP A 779 -14.99 23.04 18.61
N TYR A 780 -14.94 22.48 17.40
CA TYR A 780 -13.84 22.68 16.46
C TYR A 780 -13.94 23.98 15.64
N GLU A 781 -15.11 24.61 15.58
CA GLU A 781 -15.31 25.89 14.88
C GLU A 781 -14.98 27.10 15.76
N LYS A 782 -15.19 26.98 17.08
CA LYS A 782 -15.00 28.09 18.04
C LYS A 782 -13.58 28.67 18.02
N PRO A 783 -12.49 27.89 18.12
CA PRO A 783 -11.15 28.46 18.26
C PRO A 783 -10.68 29.16 16.97
N ILE A 784 -11.01 28.62 15.80
CA ILE A 784 -10.67 29.24 14.52
C ILE A 784 -11.49 30.51 14.26
N PHE A 785 -12.75 30.55 14.70
CA PHE A 785 -13.58 31.75 14.64
C PHE A 785 -13.02 32.86 15.55
N GLU A 786 -12.58 32.51 16.76
CA GLU A 786 -11.92 33.44 17.68
C GLU A 786 -10.60 33.98 17.10
N ALA A 787 -9.76 33.11 16.54
CA ALA A 787 -8.51 33.49 15.88
C ALA A 787 -8.75 34.49 14.74
N PHE A 788 -9.75 34.22 13.89
CA PHE A 788 -10.15 35.13 12.83
C PHE A 788 -10.61 36.48 13.39
N SER A 789 -11.42 36.48 14.44
CA SER A 789 -11.95 37.69 15.06
C SER A 789 -10.83 38.57 15.64
N LYS A 790 -9.86 37.96 16.35
CA LYS A 790 -8.67 38.66 16.87
C LYS A 790 -7.86 39.32 15.75
N LEU A 791 -7.62 38.61 14.65
CA LEU A 791 -6.92 39.18 13.48
C LEU A 791 -7.68 40.36 12.84
N ARG A 792 -9.02 40.31 12.82
CA ARG A 792 -9.84 41.39 12.25
C ARG A 792 -9.93 42.63 13.13
N LEU A 793 -9.75 42.47 14.44
CA LEU A 793 -9.76 43.58 15.41
C LEU A 793 -8.36 44.20 15.62
N ALA A 794 -7.30 43.52 15.19
CA ALA A 794 -5.95 44.00 15.32
C ALA A 794 -5.68 45.23 14.41
N SER A 795 -4.94 46.20 14.93
CA SER A 795 -4.50 47.39 14.19
C SER A 795 -2.97 47.43 14.08
N VAL A 796 -2.46 47.83 12.92
CA VAL A 796 -1.01 47.87 12.64
C VAL A 796 -0.28 48.77 13.65
N ALA A 797 -0.85 49.95 13.93
CA ALA A 797 -0.26 50.90 14.88
C ALA A 797 -0.09 50.30 16.28
N ASN A 798 -1.04 49.47 16.73
CA ASN A 798 -0.95 48.79 18.02
C ASN A 798 0.10 47.67 18.00
N LEU A 799 0.15 46.87 16.93
CA LEU A 799 1.08 45.74 16.84
C LEU A 799 2.55 46.15 16.72
N VAL A 800 2.83 47.30 16.11
CA VAL A 800 4.20 47.81 15.93
C VAL A 800 4.67 48.61 17.16
N SER A 801 3.75 49.03 18.03
CA SER A 801 4.10 49.79 19.23
C SER A 801 5.04 49.01 20.17
N VAL A 802 5.98 49.74 20.76
CA VAL A 802 6.97 49.25 21.71
C VAL A 802 6.76 50.00 23.02
N SER A 803 6.73 49.29 24.14
CA SER A 803 6.54 49.89 25.47
C SER A 803 7.83 50.55 25.96
N GLU A 804 7.71 51.58 26.81
CA GLU A 804 8.88 52.23 27.42
C GLU A 804 9.66 51.27 28.36
N GLU A 805 8.98 50.25 28.89
CA GLU A 805 9.57 49.24 29.79
C GLU A 805 10.34 48.13 29.03
N ASN A 806 10.04 47.89 27.75
CA ASN A 806 10.64 46.80 26.97
C ASN A 806 10.92 47.22 25.51
N MET A 807 11.98 48.00 25.33
CA MET A 807 12.36 48.56 24.01
C MET A 807 12.77 47.52 22.95
N TYR A 808 13.04 46.28 23.36
CA TYR A 808 13.61 45.25 22.47
C TYR A 808 12.55 44.28 21.93
N LEU A 809 11.29 44.40 22.35
CA LEU A 809 10.23 43.46 22.00
C LEU A 809 8.92 44.17 21.65
N ARG A 810 8.32 43.79 20.53
CA ARG A 810 6.94 44.14 20.17
C ARG A 810 5.96 43.25 20.92
N GLU A 811 5.67 43.61 22.17
CA GLU A 811 4.87 42.81 23.10
C GLU A 811 3.47 42.51 22.57
N ASN A 812 2.77 43.50 22.01
CA ASN A 812 1.42 43.34 21.47
C ASN A 812 1.39 42.35 20.29
N LEU A 813 2.38 42.40 19.40
CA LEU A 813 2.52 41.43 18.31
C LEU A 813 2.85 40.03 18.84
N ASN A 814 3.78 39.92 19.79
CA ASN A 814 4.15 38.65 20.38
C ASN A 814 2.97 37.98 21.12
N ASN A 815 2.18 38.75 21.87
CA ASN A 815 1.00 38.28 22.57
C ASN A 815 -0.08 37.80 21.59
N LEU A 816 -0.39 38.58 20.54
CA LEU A 816 -1.34 38.17 19.51
C LEU A 816 -0.90 36.86 18.83
N LEU A 817 0.37 36.76 18.42
CA LEU A 817 0.88 35.56 17.77
C LEU A 817 0.86 34.33 18.71
N SER A 818 1.18 34.51 19.99
CA SER A 818 1.12 33.44 20.99
C SER A 818 -0.30 32.94 21.22
N GLU A 819 -1.28 33.84 21.33
CA GLU A 819 -2.70 33.49 21.43
C GLU A 819 -3.20 32.78 20.17
N LEU A 820 -2.82 33.27 18.98
CA LEU A 820 -3.17 32.62 17.72
C LEU A 820 -2.60 31.21 17.65
N ASN A 821 -1.35 31.00 18.06
CA ASN A 821 -0.73 29.67 18.10
C ASN A 821 -1.54 28.70 18.99
N ALA A 822 -1.94 29.14 20.18
CA ALA A 822 -2.78 28.35 21.09
C ALA A 822 -4.16 28.01 20.49
N LEU A 823 -4.82 28.97 19.84
CA LEU A 823 -6.11 28.77 19.19
C LEU A 823 -6.03 27.83 17.98
N LEU A 824 -4.97 27.91 17.19
CA LEU A 824 -4.75 27.03 16.04
C LEU A 824 -4.43 25.60 16.46
N TYR A 825 -3.61 25.44 17.50
CA TYR A 825 -3.37 24.13 18.11
C TYR A 825 -4.67 23.52 18.67
N LYS A 826 -5.47 24.33 19.38
CA LYS A 826 -6.77 23.91 19.88
C LYS A 826 -7.71 23.48 18.75
N THR A 827 -7.76 24.25 17.66
CA THR A 827 -8.53 23.91 16.44
C THR A 827 -8.13 22.53 15.92
N SER A 828 -6.83 22.31 15.71
CA SER A 828 -6.30 21.03 15.23
C SER A 828 -6.70 19.87 16.15
N LYS A 829 -6.50 20.03 17.46
CA LYS A 829 -6.85 19.02 18.46
C LYS A 829 -8.34 18.67 18.45
N THR A 830 -9.21 19.68 18.43
CA THR A 830 -10.67 19.45 18.41
C THR A 830 -11.17 18.76 17.14
N ILE A 831 -10.54 19.01 15.99
CA ILE A 831 -10.83 18.28 14.74
C ILE A 831 -10.45 16.81 14.91
N SER A 832 -9.24 16.53 15.41
CA SER A 832 -8.77 15.17 15.65
C SER A 832 -9.65 14.42 16.65
N ASP A 833 -10.03 15.06 17.75
CA ASP A 833 -10.86 14.45 18.79
C ASP A 833 -12.27 14.12 18.29
N THR A 834 -12.81 14.96 17.41
CA THR A 834 -14.17 14.80 16.85
C THR A 834 -14.23 13.76 15.73
N TYR A 835 -13.29 13.79 14.78
CA TYR A 835 -13.42 13.02 13.53
C TYR A 835 -12.52 11.79 13.44
N PHE A 836 -11.41 11.74 14.19
CA PHE A 836 -10.40 10.68 14.08
C PHE A 836 -10.39 9.80 15.34
N ASN A 837 -10.36 10.42 16.53
CA ASN A 837 -10.34 9.69 17.80
C ASN A 837 -11.74 9.28 18.31
N HIS A 838 -12.81 9.91 17.79
CA HIS A 838 -14.20 9.66 18.20
C HIS A 838 -14.42 9.75 19.73
N VAL A 839 -13.74 10.70 20.39
CA VAL A 839 -13.90 10.94 21.84
C VAL A 839 -15.29 11.48 22.16
N ASN A 840 -15.91 12.16 21.19
CA ASN A 840 -17.28 12.66 21.29
C ASN A 840 -18.30 11.60 20.86
N ASP A 841 -19.41 11.46 21.60
CA ASP A 841 -20.50 10.54 21.25
C ASP A 841 -21.01 10.78 19.82
N GLN A 842 -20.81 9.78 18.95
CA GLN A 842 -21.41 9.79 17.62
C GLN A 842 -22.92 9.52 17.72
N SER A 843 -23.73 10.38 17.10
CA SER A 843 -25.17 10.18 16.99
C SER A 843 -25.48 8.98 16.10
N GLN A 844 -26.07 7.92 16.67
CA GLN A 844 -26.59 6.79 15.90
C GLN A 844 -27.77 7.29 15.03
N LEU A 845 -27.62 7.22 13.71
CA LEU A 845 -28.63 7.73 12.75
C LEU A 845 -29.86 6.82 12.62
N THR A 846 -29.82 5.61 13.17
CA THR A 846 -30.95 4.68 13.22
C THR A 846 -31.61 4.69 14.59
N ARG A 847 -32.92 4.98 14.63
CA ARG A 847 -33.73 4.74 15.83
C ARG A 847 -33.82 3.23 16.06
N GLN A 848 -33.31 2.75 17.18
CA GLN A 848 -33.56 1.40 17.67
C GLN A 848 -35.08 1.23 17.84
N GLN A 849 -35.71 0.38 17.03
CA GLN A 849 -36.95 -0.27 17.45
C GLN A 849 -36.53 -1.53 18.20
N PHE A 850 -36.64 -1.49 19.53
CA PHE A 850 -36.65 -2.71 20.32
C PHE A 850 -37.97 -3.41 20.03
N SER A 851 -37.91 -4.53 19.32
CA SER A 851 -39.01 -5.49 19.21
C SER A 851 -38.72 -6.70 20.09
#